data_AF-A0A935RRE3-F1
#
_entry.id   AF-A0A935RRE3-F1
#
_cell.length_a   1.000
_cell.length_b   1.000
_cell.length_c   1.000
_cell.angle_alpha   90.00
_cell.angle_beta   90.00
_cell.angle_gamma   90.00
#
_symmetry.space_group_name_H-M   'P 1'
#
loop_
_entity.id
_entity.type
_entity.pdbx_description
1 polymer ?
#
loop_
_entity_poly.entity_id
_entity_poly.type
_entity_poly.pdbx_seq_one_letter_code
_entity_poly.pdbx_strand_id
1 'polypeptide(L)'
;MKILVTALVFLFTATAADAATSFIRINQAGYRSDDNKVAVAFSNDRLEGRFTVWNARGVTAMSGKIVAVELPDLASPFRNYYQLDFSRIKTPGRYTIELPDGSRSAAFTIGPYPHFQEDLLFFMRQQRCGYNPYLDSTCHLSDGRSVYAPFPDGTFVDAVGGWHDAGDQLKYLITASNATARMMLAYELERSKFGDSVDALGHDRPNGIPDILDEAYWGLVWIHKLHAAADLLIHQVADDRDHRGFKLPAEDNADYGWGANSFRPAYFADGKPQGLGKWKSRSTGVANIAGRSAAAMAMAYRIWKVDIKSPAFATKCLKAARELYEMGRRQEGFQQGNSFGAPYRYNEITWADDMEYAAAELYKATREPGFLADAKRYAALAGSTSWMEYESSDMGEQMSRHYEMYPFTNVGHFALYSLVDPKTKRELAGYYRSGIERIAARGRLNPYGVGVPFIWCSNNLVVAYVTQVHLYELMTGDRRFHASMLAHRDWLLGNNPWGTSMFEGLPAGGEYPEDTHLPTVQILKKQVRGGLVDGPIATSTYKGLIGLKLTQPDEFADLQPRDVVYHDDVGDYSTNEPTMDGTADAILMMAMFSGPRTHNLLRQTVVDPRLKYDRGGIIRGDAASKRMALVFTGDEFAEGGTVVADALRKHNVKASFFLTGRFYRTAANRSIIKRLKMDGHYLGPHSDRHLLYADWNDRSRTLVTREQFESDLDDNLTAMQKFGIERSAAPYFLPPYEWYNREIVEWASAMGRSIVNFTPGTRSNADYTTDDDKNYISSEAIMTRIKEYEAKDPNGLNGFILLTHIGSGPKRTDKFSDHIYELITWLRSNGYKPVRIDQLLETGK
;
A
#
# COMPACT_ATOMS: atom_id res chain seq x y z
N MET A 1 -7.72 60.53 -66.41
CA MET A 1 -8.62 60.24 -65.28
C MET A 1 -7.93 59.20 -64.39
N LYS A 2 -7.21 59.63 -63.36
CA LYS A 2 -6.63 58.77 -62.31
C LYS A 2 -6.84 59.51 -61.01
N ILE A 3 -7.74 59.00 -60.17
CA ILE A 3 -8.18 59.61 -58.92
C ILE A 3 -7.21 59.17 -57.81
N LEU A 4 -6.61 60.14 -57.14
CA LEU A 4 -5.87 60.00 -55.89
C LEU A 4 -6.85 59.58 -54.79
N VAL A 5 -6.51 58.53 -54.04
CA VAL A 5 -7.19 58.19 -52.77
C VAL A 5 -6.18 58.39 -51.64
N THR A 6 -6.52 59.32 -50.76
CA THR A 6 -5.81 59.68 -49.54
C THR A 6 -5.99 58.58 -48.49
N ALA A 7 -4.90 57.99 -48.00
CA ALA A 7 -4.93 57.05 -46.87
C ALA A 7 -4.63 57.79 -45.56
N LEU A 8 -5.59 57.79 -44.64
CA LEU A 8 -5.43 58.27 -43.26
C LEU A 8 -4.69 57.21 -42.45
N VAL A 9 -3.57 57.60 -41.84
CA VAL A 9 -2.83 56.78 -40.86
C VAL A 9 -3.44 57.01 -39.48
N PHE A 10 -4.03 55.98 -38.86
CA PHE A 10 -4.29 55.95 -37.43
C PHE A 10 -3.18 55.16 -36.74
N LEU A 11 -2.33 55.85 -35.98
CA LEU A 11 -1.43 55.23 -35.02
C LEU A 11 -2.27 54.64 -33.87
N PHE A 12 -2.36 53.31 -33.78
CA PHE A 12 -2.67 52.63 -32.53
C PHE A 12 -1.35 52.42 -31.78
N THR A 13 -1.12 53.21 -30.74
CA THR A 13 -0.14 52.88 -29.70
C THR A 13 -0.74 51.75 -28.86
N ALA A 14 -0.44 50.50 -29.20
CA ALA A 14 -0.63 49.38 -28.30
C ALA A 14 0.39 49.50 -27.17
N THR A 15 -0.03 50.02 -26.02
CA THR A 15 0.69 49.77 -24.77
C THR A 15 0.58 48.27 -24.50
N ALA A 16 1.67 47.53 -24.72
CA ALA A 16 1.81 46.21 -24.13
C ALA A 16 1.72 46.41 -22.62
N ALA A 17 0.57 46.07 -22.03
CA ALA A 17 0.50 45.88 -20.60
C ALA A 17 1.45 44.72 -20.29
N ASP A 18 2.50 44.99 -19.51
CA ASP A 18 3.28 43.94 -18.87
C ASP A 18 2.27 43.07 -18.11
N ALA A 19 2.04 41.86 -18.60
CA ALA A 19 1.12 40.95 -17.94
C ALA A 19 1.72 40.63 -16.58
N ALA A 20 1.01 40.97 -15.49
CA ALA A 20 1.39 40.54 -14.16
C ALA A 20 1.56 39.01 -14.17
N THR A 21 2.78 38.51 -13.96
CA THR A 21 3.09 37.08 -14.02
C THR A 21 2.77 36.42 -12.69
N SER A 22 1.48 36.12 -12.47
CA SER A 22 1.05 35.22 -11.40
C SER A 22 1.11 33.77 -11.86
N PHE A 23 1.63 32.90 -11.01
CA PHE A 23 1.72 31.47 -11.28
C PHE A 23 0.66 30.72 -10.47
N ILE A 24 0.20 29.58 -11.01
CA ILE A 24 -0.71 28.65 -10.32
C ILE A 24 -0.13 27.25 -10.43
N ARG A 25 0.04 26.60 -9.28
CA ARG A 25 0.55 25.23 -9.15
C ARG A 25 -0.54 24.31 -8.66
N ILE A 26 -0.60 23.13 -9.27
CA ILE A 26 -1.66 22.14 -9.11
C ILE A 26 -1.04 20.76 -9.05
N ASN A 27 -1.78 19.80 -8.53
CA ASN A 27 -1.47 18.40 -8.80
C ASN A 27 -1.86 18.08 -10.26
N GLN A 28 -0.85 17.84 -11.09
CA GLN A 28 -1.00 17.56 -12.52
C GLN A 28 -1.67 16.20 -12.78
N ALA A 29 -1.55 15.23 -11.86
CA ALA A 29 -2.27 13.96 -11.94
C ALA A 29 -3.77 14.12 -11.67
N GLY A 30 -4.18 15.25 -11.10
CA GLY A 30 -5.56 15.57 -10.73
C GLY A 30 -5.85 15.32 -9.25
N TYR A 31 -7.14 15.27 -8.92
CA TYR A 31 -7.62 15.16 -7.54
C TYR A 31 -8.76 14.16 -7.44
N ARG A 32 -8.84 13.39 -6.35
CA ARG A 32 -10.05 12.58 -6.11
C ARG A 32 -11.22 13.47 -5.72
N SER A 33 -12.44 13.04 -6.08
CA SER A 33 -13.67 13.74 -5.72
C SER A 33 -13.73 14.05 -4.22
N ASP A 34 -13.38 13.12 -3.34
CA ASP A 34 -13.52 13.31 -1.90
C ASP A 34 -12.33 13.97 -1.19
N ASP A 35 -11.21 14.19 -1.89
CA ASP A 35 -10.02 14.78 -1.30
C ASP A 35 -10.19 16.28 -1.03
N ASN A 36 -9.37 16.79 -0.11
CA ASN A 36 -9.03 18.21 -0.06
C ASN A 36 -8.25 18.55 -1.34
N LYS A 37 -8.59 19.68 -1.97
CA LYS A 37 -8.01 20.11 -3.24
C LYS A 37 -7.57 21.54 -3.10
N VAL A 38 -6.27 21.74 -3.08
CA VAL A 38 -5.65 23.04 -2.91
C VAL A 38 -4.63 23.23 -4.01
N ALA A 39 -4.72 24.37 -4.69
CA ALA A 39 -3.68 24.88 -5.58
C ALA A 39 -2.94 26.01 -4.85
N VAL A 40 -1.67 26.20 -5.19
CA VAL A 40 -0.87 27.32 -4.69
C VAL A 40 -0.69 28.34 -5.81
N ALA A 41 -1.01 29.60 -5.54
CA ALA A 41 -0.67 30.70 -6.43
C ALA A 41 0.39 31.59 -5.81
N PHE A 42 1.24 32.20 -6.64
CA PHE A 42 2.27 33.12 -6.18
C PHE A 42 2.62 34.18 -7.23
N SER A 43 3.05 35.33 -6.74
CA SER A 43 3.24 36.54 -7.55
C SER A 43 4.07 37.59 -6.81
N ASN A 44 4.69 38.49 -7.57
CA ASN A 44 5.35 39.68 -7.00
C ASN A 44 4.34 40.76 -6.61
N ASP A 45 3.25 40.86 -7.36
CA ASP A 45 2.13 41.74 -7.06
C ASP A 45 1.12 41.07 -6.13
N ARG A 46 0.43 41.87 -5.31
CA ARG A 46 -0.56 41.36 -4.38
C ARG A 46 -1.86 41.04 -5.12
N LEU A 47 -2.32 39.80 -5.00
CA LEU A 47 -3.63 39.34 -5.46
C LEU A 47 -4.68 39.50 -4.36
N GLU A 48 -5.85 40.04 -4.72
CA GLU A 48 -7.01 40.17 -3.85
C GLU A 48 -8.28 39.67 -4.52
N GLY A 49 -9.30 39.35 -3.74
CA GLY A 49 -10.60 38.93 -4.26
C GLY A 49 -10.74 37.41 -4.37
N ARG A 50 -11.14 36.94 -5.55
CA ARG A 50 -11.62 35.56 -5.74
C ARG A 50 -11.04 34.92 -6.99
N PHE A 51 -10.69 33.64 -6.89
CA PHE A 51 -10.39 32.82 -8.06
C PHE A 51 -11.65 32.15 -8.58
N THR A 52 -11.61 31.71 -9.83
CA THR A 52 -12.69 30.99 -10.51
C THR A 52 -12.19 29.63 -10.97
N VAL A 53 -12.99 28.58 -10.78
CA VAL A 53 -12.73 27.26 -11.37
C VAL A 53 -13.69 27.05 -12.53
N TRP A 54 -13.15 26.84 -13.71
CA TRP A 54 -13.90 26.58 -14.94
C TRP A 54 -13.94 25.09 -15.23
N ASN A 55 -15.07 24.57 -15.69
CA ASN A 55 -15.13 23.23 -16.27
C ASN A 55 -14.76 23.25 -17.76
N ALA A 56 -14.57 22.06 -18.34
CA ALA A 56 -14.23 21.90 -19.76
C ALA A 56 -15.23 22.51 -20.76
N ARG A 57 -16.45 22.87 -20.34
CA ARG A 57 -17.45 23.54 -21.20
C ARG A 57 -17.36 25.07 -21.12
N GLY A 58 -16.39 25.62 -20.40
CA GLY A 58 -16.26 27.05 -20.15
C GLY A 58 -17.30 27.59 -19.16
N VAL A 59 -17.94 26.72 -18.37
CA VAL A 59 -18.90 27.13 -17.34
C VAL A 59 -18.21 27.16 -16.00
N THR A 60 -18.47 28.21 -15.22
CA THR A 60 -17.98 28.34 -13.84
C THR A 60 -18.49 27.18 -12.99
N ALA A 61 -17.59 26.34 -12.49
CA ALA A 61 -17.88 25.28 -11.55
C ALA A 61 -17.98 25.81 -10.11
N MET A 62 -17.09 26.74 -9.73
CA MET A 62 -17.18 27.50 -8.49
C MET A 62 -16.32 28.77 -8.55
N SER A 63 -16.48 29.65 -7.56
CA SER A 63 -15.54 30.70 -7.23
C SER A 63 -15.15 30.60 -5.76
N GLY A 64 -13.87 30.77 -5.43
CA GLY A 64 -13.32 30.68 -4.07
C GLY A 64 -12.59 31.95 -3.66
N LYS A 65 -12.37 32.15 -2.35
CA LYS A 65 -11.55 33.26 -1.86
C LYS A 65 -10.07 32.95 -2.06
N ILE A 66 -9.29 33.94 -2.44
CA ILE A 66 -7.83 33.86 -2.41
C ILE A 66 -7.39 34.06 -0.96
N VAL A 67 -6.67 33.10 -0.39
CA VAL A 67 -6.22 33.14 1.01
C VAL A 67 -4.70 33.30 1.03
N ALA A 68 -4.21 34.42 1.53
CA ALA A 68 -2.76 34.65 1.66
C ALA A 68 -2.14 33.66 2.64
N VAL A 69 -0.93 33.20 2.32
CA VAL A 69 -0.10 32.39 3.21
C VAL A 69 0.89 33.30 3.90
N GLU A 70 0.79 33.42 5.22
CA GLU A 70 1.76 34.14 6.04
C GLU A 70 2.98 33.26 6.28
N LEU A 71 4.17 33.76 5.92
CA LEU A 71 5.43 33.03 6.04
C LEU A 71 6.39 33.80 6.96
N PRO A 72 7.15 33.14 7.85
CA PRO A 72 7.92 33.82 8.90
C PRO A 72 9.11 34.64 8.39
N ASP A 73 9.77 34.18 7.31
CA ASP A 73 10.86 34.85 6.61
C ASP A 73 10.96 34.21 5.21
N LEU A 74 10.67 34.96 4.15
CA LEU A 74 10.56 34.41 2.79
C LEU A 74 11.94 34.34 2.11
N ALA A 75 12.61 33.19 2.19
CA ALA A 75 13.69 32.80 1.29
C ALA A 75 13.18 32.46 -0.13
N SER A 76 12.18 33.20 -0.60
CA SER A 76 11.41 32.93 -1.81
C SER A 76 11.70 34.00 -2.88
N PRO A 77 11.68 33.64 -4.18
CA PRO A 77 11.77 34.61 -5.26
C PRO A 77 10.52 35.51 -5.34
N PHE A 78 9.37 35.07 -4.82
CA PHE A 78 8.11 35.83 -4.84
C PHE A 78 7.74 36.38 -3.46
N ARG A 79 7.10 37.56 -3.48
CA ARG A 79 6.65 38.28 -2.27
C ARG A 79 5.35 37.75 -1.69
N ASN A 80 4.49 37.14 -2.52
CA ASN A 80 3.15 36.74 -2.11
C ASN A 80 2.85 35.29 -2.51
N TYR A 81 2.22 34.55 -1.60
CA TYR A 81 1.72 33.20 -1.80
C TYR A 81 0.28 33.10 -1.34
N TYR A 82 -0.48 32.24 -2.01
CA TYR A 82 -1.91 32.09 -1.79
C TYR A 82 -2.34 30.62 -1.91
N GLN A 83 -3.26 30.21 -1.04
CA GLN A 83 -3.98 28.95 -1.18
C GLN A 83 -5.32 29.16 -1.87
N LEU A 84 -5.59 28.30 -2.85
CA LEU A 84 -6.83 28.27 -3.61
C LEU A 84 -7.56 26.94 -3.31
N ASP A 85 -8.48 26.95 -2.34
CA ASP A 85 -9.23 25.76 -1.94
C ASP A 85 -10.52 25.56 -2.77
N PHE A 86 -10.52 24.51 -3.58
CA PHE A 86 -11.67 24.09 -4.41
C PHE A 86 -12.18 22.70 -4.03
N SER A 87 -11.96 22.28 -2.78
CA SER A 87 -12.39 20.98 -2.23
C SER A 87 -13.90 20.73 -2.35
N ARG A 88 -14.70 21.81 -2.47
CA ARG A 88 -16.15 21.76 -2.66
C ARG A 88 -16.58 21.12 -3.98
N ILE A 89 -15.73 21.11 -5.00
CA ILE A 89 -16.03 20.41 -6.25
C ILE A 89 -15.83 18.92 -6.02
N LYS A 90 -16.92 18.16 -6.19
CA LYS A 90 -16.94 16.69 -6.10
C LYS A 90 -17.21 16.03 -7.44
N THR A 91 -17.83 16.76 -8.37
CA THR A 91 -18.20 16.27 -9.69
C THR A 91 -16.94 15.88 -10.48
N PRO A 92 -16.88 14.66 -11.03
CA PRO A 92 -15.80 14.28 -11.91
C PRO A 92 -15.79 15.11 -13.20
N GLY A 93 -14.61 15.47 -13.69
CA GLY A 93 -14.45 16.25 -14.91
C GLY A 93 -13.07 16.88 -15.06
N ARG A 94 -12.90 17.66 -16.13
CA ARG A 94 -11.67 18.43 -16.39
C ARG A 94 -11.92 19.91 -16.10
N TYR A 95 -10.95 20.56 -15.47
CA TYR A 95 -11.06 21.90 -14.91
C TYR A 95 -9.80 22.74 -15.14
N THR A 96 -9.95 24.07 -15.03
CA THR A 96 -8.86 25.06 -14.92
C THR A 96 -9.18 26.07 -13.82
N ILE A 97 -8.15 26.68 -13.22
CA ILE A 97 -8.30 27.79 -12.27
C ILE A 97 -7.90 29.08 -12.98
N GLU A 98 -8.63 30.17 -12.71
CA GLU A 98 -8.32 31.52 -13.18
C GLU A 98 -8.26 32.49 -11.99
N LEU A 99 -7.22 33.34 -11.99
CA LEU A 99 -7.01 34.42 -11.04
C LEU A 99 -7.60 35.75 -11.55
N PRO A 100 -7.82 36.74 -10.67
CA PRO A 100 -8.38 38.05 -11.04
C PRO A 100 -7.58 38.84 -12.08
N ASP A 101 -6.27 38.58 -12.21
CA ASP A 101 -5.40 39.21 -13.19
C ASP A 101 -5.43 38.52 -14.57
N GLY A 102 -6.26 37.48 -14.72
CA GLY A 102 -6.41 36.71 -15.96
C GLY A 102 -5.47 35.49 -16.07
N SER A 103 -4.55 35.30 -15.11
CA SER A 103 -3.65 34.14 -15.09
C SER A 103 -4.43 32.85 -14.92
N ARG A 104 -4.05 31.80 -15.66
CA ARG A 104 -4.74 30.49 -15.66
C ARG A 104 -3.79 29.33 -15.36
N SER A 105 -4.31 28.32 -14.66
CA SER A 105 -3.58 27.07 -14.42
C SER A 105 -3.56 26.19 -15.67
N ALA A 106 -2.64 25.22 -15.69
CA ALA A 106 -2.81 24.04 -16.53
C ALA A 106 -4.14 23.32 -16.21
N ALA A 107 -4.65 22.54 -17.16
CA ALA A 107 -5.89 21.80 -16.97
C ALA A 107 -5.64 20.54 -16.12
N PHE A 108 -6.55 20.26 -15.19
CA PHE A 108 -6.49 19.11 -14.29
C PHE A 108 -7.81 18.35 -14.24
N THR A 109 -7.78 17.15 -13.68
CA THR A 109 -8.97 16.31 -13.50
C THR A 109 -9.41 16.27 -12.04
N ILE A 110 -10.71 16.15 -11.83
CA ILE A 110 -11.31 15.68 -10.58
C ILE A 110 -11.99 14.35 -10.90
N GLY A 111 -11.78 13.29 -10.12
CA GLY A 111 -12.38 11.98 -10.38
C GLY A 111 -11.53 10.80 -9.93
N PRO A 112 -11.62 9.63 -10.59
CA PRO A 112 -10.71 8.52 -10.36
C PRO A 112 -9.25 8.95 -10.54
N TYR A 113 -8.40 8.60 -9.59
CA TYR A 113 -6.97 8.90 -9.67
C TYR A 113 -6.27 7.92 -10.64
N PRO A 114 -5.24 8.36 -11.39
CA PRO A 114 -4.51 7.50 -12.31
C PRO A 114 -3.87 6.26 -11.65
N HIS A 115 -3.64 5.22 -12.44
CA HIS A 115 -3.05 3.94 -12.04
C HIS A 115 -1.52 3.93 -12.25
N PHE A 116 -0.79 4.85 -11.63
CA PHE A 116 0.66 4.99 -11.85
C PHE A 116 1.52 3.91 -11.21
N GLN A 117 0.97 3.08 -10.31
CA GLN A 117 1.73 2.01 -9.67
C GLN A 117 2.37 1.02 -10.67
N GLU A 118 1.74 0.81 -11.83
CA GLU A 118 2.28 -0.06 -12.89
C GLU A 118 3.46 0.59 -13.64
N ASP A 119 3.45 1.92 -13.76
CA ASP A 119 4.57 2.68 -14.34
C ASP A 119 5.79 2.65 -13.41
N LEU A 120 5.57 2.74 -12.09
CA LEU A 120 6.64 2.58 -11.10
C LEU A 120 7.21 1.15 -11.13
N LEU A 121 6.37 0.12 -11.28
CA LEU A 121 6.83 -1.26 -11.49
C LEU A 121 7.57 -1.44 -12.81
N PHE A 122 7.19 -0.68 -13.84
CA PHE A 122 7.96 -0.63 -15.09
C PHE A 122 9.36 -0.07 -14.86
N PHE A 123 9.52 1.04 -14.13
CA PHE A 123 10.84 1.55 -13.77
C PHE A 123 11.68 0.52 -13.00
N MET A 124 11.10 -0.11 -11.97
CA MET A 124 11.76 -1.15 -11.17
C MET A 124 12.33 -2.28 -12.03
N ARG A 125 11.57 -2.76 -13.02
CA ARG A 125 12.03 -3.79 -13.97
C ARG A 125 13.26 -3.35 -14.77
N GLN A 126 13.39 -2.06 -15.06
CA GLN A 126 14.50 -1.54 -15.85
C GLN A 126 15.77 -1.32 -15.04
N GLN A 127 15.63 -1.33 -13.72
CA GLN A 127 16.78 -1.39 -12.82
C GLN A 127 17.29 -2.82 -12.63
N ARG A 128 16.67 -3.87 -13.21
CA ARG A 128 17.14 -5.26 -13.00
C ARG A 128 18.58 -5.45 -13.51
N CYS A 129 19.43 -6.03 -12.65
CA CYS A 129 20.76 -6.52 -12.99
C CYS A 129 20.72 -8.03 -13.28
N GLY A 130 21.52 -8.52 -14.22
CA GLY A 130 21.51 -9.92 -14.67
C GLY A 130 20.69 -10.11 -15.94
N TYR A 131 19.42 -9.72 -15.96
CA TYR A 131 18.60 -9.58 -17.18
C TYR A 131 17.72 -8.34 -17.07
N ASN A 132 17.75 -7.51 -18.11
CA ASN A 132 16.97 -6.28 -18.22
C ASN A 132 16.01 -6.39 -19.42
N PRO A 133 14.68 -6.43 -19.22
CA PRO A 133 13.72 -6.62 -20.31
C PRO A 133 13.59 -5.39 -21.23
N TYR A 134 13.88 -4.18 -20.76
CA TYR A 134 13.79 -2.97 -21.59
C TYR A 134 14.96 -2.82 -22.56
N LEU A 135 16.15 -3.23 -22.13
CA LEU A 135 17.33 -3.30 -23.00
C LEU A 135 17.42 -4.62 -23.76
N ASP A 136 16.59 -5.60 -23.39
CA ASP A 136 16.68 -7.02 -23.80
C ASP A 136 18.13 -7.54 -23.77
N SER A 137 18.79 -7.33 -22.64
CA SER A 137 20.21 -7.65 -22.48
C SER A 137 20.54 -8.18 -21.08
N THR A 138 21.66 -8.89 -20.99
CA THR A 138 22.23 -9.38 -19.73
C THR A 138 23.45 -8.56 -19.33
N CYS A 139 23.64 -8.34 -18.03
CA CYS A 139 24.75 -7.58 -17.48
C CYS A 139 25.29 -8.23 -16.20
N HIS A 140 26.56 -7.96 -15.89
CA HIS A 140 27.21 -8.36 -14.62
C HIS A 140 27.06 -9.84 -14.24
N LEU A 141 27.08 -10.74 -15.24
CA LEU A 141 26.94 -12.19 -15.04
C LEU A 141 28.11 -12.84 -14.27
N SER A 142 29.20 -12.09 -14.09
CA SER A 142 30.38 -12.49 -13.32
C SER A 142 30.33 -12.05 -11.86
N ASP A 143 29.26 -11.40 -11.40
CA ASP A 143 29.11 -11.06 -9.97
C ASP A 143 29.19 -12.31 -9.10
N GLY A 144 30.18 -12.44 -8.21
CA GLY A 144 31.22 -11.50 -7.84
C GLY A 144 32.38 -12.17 -7.08
N ARG A 145 33.22 -11.34 -6.45
CA ARG A 145 34.43 -11.75 -5.72
C ARG A 145 34.35 -11.32 -4.27
N SER A 146 34.51 -12.26 -3.34
CA SER A 146 34.37 -11.99 -1.90
C SER A 146 35.33 -10.91 -1.42
N VAL A 147 34.81 -10.05 -0.54
CA VAL A 147 35.58 -9.09 0.25
C VAL A 147 35.05 -9.13 1.68
N TYR A 148 35.93 -9.20 2.68
CA TYR A 148 35.59 -9.32 4.12
C TYR A 148 34.82 -10.60 4.47
N ALA A 149 34.90 -11.63 3.63
CA ALA A 149 34.28 -12.91 3.92
C ALA A 149 35.04 -13.68 5.02
N PRO A 150 34.42 -14.67 5.68
CA PRO A 150 35.13 -15.59 6.59
C PRO A 150 36.06 -16.57 5.86
N PHE A 151 36.22 -16.44 4.55
CA PHE A 151 37.09 -17.21 3.66
C PHE A 151 37.87 -16.26 2.74
N PRO A 152 38.92 -16.72 2.03
CA PRO A 152 39.83 -15.83 1.33
C PRO A 152 39.14 -14.83 0.39
N ASP A 153 39.57 -13.57 0.44
CA ASP A 153 39.14 -12.54 -0.50
C ASP A 153 39.46 -12.94 -1.95
N GLY A 154 38.60 -12.53 -2.88
CA GLY A 154 38.71 -12.94 -4.28
C GLY A 154 38.14 -14.33 -4.58
N THR A 155 37.52 -15.01 -3.61
CA THR A 155 36.76 -16.24 -3.87
C THR A 155 35.50 -15.90 -4.66
N PHE A 156 35.16 -16.72 -5.67
CA PHE A 156 33.94 -16.52 -6.43
C PHE A 156 32.71 -16.80 -5.56
N VAL A 157 31.71 -15.91 -5.65
CA VAL A 157 30.39 -16.05 -5.01
C VAL A 157 29.33 -15.62 -6.02
N ASP A 158 28.20 -16.31 -6.15
CA ASP A 158 27.12 -15.86 -7.05
C ASP A 158 26.34 -14.72 -6.39
N ALA A 159 26.50 -13.51 -6.93
CA ALA A 159 25.77 -12.31 -6.52
C ALA A 159 25.04 -11.65 -7.71
N VAL A 160 24.81 -12.39 -8.79
CA VAL A 160 24.08 -11.95 -9.99
C VAL A 160 22.59 -11.77 -9.65
N GLY A 161 21.94 -10.74 -10.22
CA GLY A 161 20.55 -10.41 -9.92
C GLY A 161 20.42 -9.11 -9.14
N GLY A 162 19.23 -8.89 -8.59
CA GLY A 162 18.90 -7.66 -7.86
C GLY A 162 18.67 -6.48 -8.81
N TRP A 163 18.78 -5.27 -8.27
CA TRP A 163 18.61 -4.04 -9.02
C TRP A 163 19.87 -3.18 -8.96
N HIS A 164 20.20 -2.54 -10.06
CA HIS A 164 21.01 -1.32 -10.10
C HIS A 164 20.29 -0.26 -9.26
N ASP A 165 21.04 0.36 -8.35
CA ASP A 165 20.43 1.12 -7.27
C ASP A 165 19.86 2.47 -7.73
N ALA A 166 20.55 3.10 -8.69
CA ALA A 166 20.14 4.36 -9.29
C ALA A 166 20.64 4.46 -10.74
N GLY A 167 21.22 5.58 -11.15
CA GLY A 167 21.86 5.75 -12.46
C GLY A 167 23.19 5.01 -12.60
N ASP A 168 23.82 4.66 -11.48
CA ASP A 168 24.99 3.78 -11.43
C ASP A 168 24.61 2.28 -11.53
N GLN A 169 25.60 1.39 -11.54
CA GLN A 169 25.36 -0.06 -11.54
C GLN A 169 25.68 -0.75 -10.21
N LEU A 170 25.76 0.00 -9.11
CA LEU A 170 25.96 -0.56 -7.78
C LEU A 170 24.69 -1.26 -7.31
N LYS A 171 24.84 -2.20 -6.37
CA LYS A 171 23.71 -2.93 -5.79
C LYS A 171 23.89 -3.03 -4.28
N TYR A 172 22.88 -2.60 -3.54
CA TYR A 172 22.91 -2.62 -2.07
C TYR A 172 21.78 -3.47 -1.51
N LEU A 173 22.11 -4.30 -0.51
CA LEU A 173 21.08 -5.02 0.24
C LEU A 173 20.26 -4.06 1.11
N ILE A 174 20.85 -2.93 1.55
CA ILE A 174 20.18 -1.86 2.29
C ILE A 174 18.88 -1.46 1.59
N THR A 175 18.97 -1.00 0.34
CA THR A 175 17.83 -0.54 -0.47
C THR A 175 16.99 -1.69 -1.03
N ALA A 176 17.63 -2.72 -1.60
CA ALA A 176 16.89 -3.80 -2.26
C ALA A 176 16.04 -4.64 -1.29
N SER A 177 16.49 -4.86 -0.05
CA SER A 177 15.67 -5.55 0.96
C SER A 177 14.47 -4.72 1.38
N ASN A 178 14.59 -3.38 1.44
CA ASN A 178 13.45 -2.47 1.65
C ASN A 178 12.50 -2.55 0.46
N ALA A 179 12.98 -2.31 -0.77
CA ALA A 179 12.16 -2.35 -1.97
C ALA A 179 11.37 -3.67 -2.11
N THR A 180 12.03 -4.80 -1.84
CA THR A 180 11.40 -6.13 -1.83
C THR A 180 10.25 -6.19 -0.80
N ALA A 181 10.50 -5.78 0.45
CA ALA A 181 9.48 -5.78 1.49
C ALA A 181 8.33 -4.79 1.20
N ARG A 182 8.62 -3.65 0.58
CA ARG A 182 7.66 -2.59 0.26
C ARG A 182 6.70 -2.97 -0.84
N MET A 183 7.20 -3.64 -1.88
CA MET A 183 6.33 -4.23 -2.91
C MET A 183 5.37 -5.26 -2.33
N MET A 184 5.85 -6.12 -1.43
CA MET A 184 4.97 -7.08 -0.73
C MET A 184 3.98 -6.40 0.22
N LEU A 185 4.38 -5.32 0.91
CA LEU A 185 3.47 -4.54 1.75
C LEU A 185 2.39 -3.85 0.90
N ALA A 186 2.78 -3.26 -0.22
CA ALA A 186 1.87 -2.64 -1.17
C ALA A 186 0.86 -3.66 -1.69
N TYR A 187 1.34 -4.85 -2.09
CA TYR A 187 0.46 -5.96 -2.45
C TYR A 187 -0.47 -6.35 -1.30
N GLU A 188 0.03 -6.58 -0.08
CA GLU A 188 -0.84 -6.97 1.05
C GLU A 188 -1.94 -5.94 1.35
N LEU A 189 -1.65 -4.64 1.23
CA LEU A 189 -2.60 -3.56 1.51
C LEU A 189 -3.55 -3.26 0.34
N GLU A 190 -3.09 -3.39 -0.91
CA GLU A 190 -3.81 -2.93 -2.10
C GLU A 190 -3.87 -3.99 -3.22
N ARG A 191 -4.03 -5.28 -2.85
CA ARG A 191 -4.03 -6.46 -3.75
C ARG A 191 -4.72 -6.25 -5.10
N SER A 192 -5.93 -5.69 -5.08
CA SER A 192 -6.76 -5.49 -6.28
C SER A 192 -6.27 -4.39 -7.24
N LYS A 193 -5.18 -3.68 -6.89
CA LYS A 193 -4.65 -2.56 -7.65
C LYS A 193 -3.47 -2.93 -8.55
N PHE A 194 -3.04 -4.19 -8.52
CA PHE A 194 -1.91 -4.70 -9.30
C PHE A 194 -2.39 -5.69 -10.35
N GLY A 195 -2.00 -5.44 -11.60
CA GLY A 195 -2.30 -6.29 -12.75
C GLY A 195 -1.33 -7.47 -12.89
N ASP A 196 -1.60 -8.28 -13.90
CA ASP A 196 -0.74 -9.36 -14.42
C ASP A 196 -0.68 -9.12 -15.93
N SER A 197 0.34 -8.37 -16.36
CA SER A 197 0.51 -7.93 -17.75
C SER A 197 1.80 -8.46 -18.36
N VAL A 198 2.80 -8.75 -17.52
CA VAL A 198 4.10 -9.26 -17.95
C VAL A 198 4.43 -10.58 -17.27
N ASP A 199 5.38 -11.33 -17.84
CA ASP A 199 5.85 -12.55 -17.21
C ASP A 199 6.95 -12.24 -16.19
N ALA A 200 7.45 -13.28 -15.52
CA ALA A 200 8.50 -13.13 -14.51
C ALA A 200 9.80 -12.50 -15.05
N LEU A 201 10.03 -12.55 -16.37
CA LEU A 201 11.17 -11.91 -17.02
C LEU A 201 10.85 -10.49 -17.50
N GLY A 202 9.60 -10.06 -17.46
CA GLY A 202 9.15 -8.74 -17.85
C GLY A 202 8.73 -8.62 -19.32
N HIS A 203 8.49 -9.74 -20.02
CA HIS A 203 7.95 -9.72 -21.39
C HIS A 203 6.44 -9.48 -21.36
N ASP A 204 5.89 -8.82 -22.39
CA ASP A 204 4.46 -8.48 -22.54
C ASP A 204 3.53 -9.70 -22.73
N ARG A 205 3.44 -10.55 -21.72
CA ARG A 205 2.52 -11.69 -21.62
C ARG A 205 2.27 -12.02 -20.15
N PRO A 206 1.02 -12.23 -19.70
CA PRO A 206 0.73 -12.59 -18.31
C PRO A 206 1.21 -13.99 -17.95
N ASN A 207 1.45 -14.25 -16.66
CA ASN A 207 1.86 -15.57 -16.14
C ASN A 207 0.97 -16.10 -15.00
N GLY A 208 -0.10 -15.38 -14.64
CA GLY A 208 -1.00 -15.73 -13.53
C GLY A 208 -0.53 -15.21 -12.16
N ILE A 209 0.51 -14.38 -12.11
CA ILE A 209 1.07 -13.76 -10.90
C ILE A 209 0.98 -12.25 -11.07
N PRO A 210 0.47 -11.49 -10.08
CA PRO A 210 0.51 -10.03 -10.16
C PRO A 210 1.93 -9.52 -10.38
N ASP A 211 2.12 -8.58 -11.30
CA ASP A 211 3.44 -8.10 -11.76
C ASP A 211 4.31 -7.62 -10.57
N ILE A 212 3.69 -7.03 -9.55
CA ILE A 212 4.36 -6.63 -8.29
C ILE A 212 5.00 -7.80 -7.53
N LEU A 213 4.40 -8.98 -7.59
CA LEU A 213 4.92 -10.18 -6.94
C LEU A 213 6.01 -10.85 -7.77
N ASP A 214 5.96 -10.73 -9.09
CA ASP A 214 7.10 -11.11 -9.94
C ASP A 214 8.31 -10.22 -9.67
N GLU A 215 8.11 -8.92 -9.51
CA GLU A 215 9.19 -8.01 -9.14
C GLU A 215 9.70 -8.25 -7.72
N ALA A 216 8.81 -8.48 -6.75
CA ALA A 216 9.22 -8.89 -5.41
C ALA A 216 9.97 -10.24 -5.42
N TYR A 217 9.58 -11.19 -6.27
CA TYR A 217 10.29 -12.46 -6.45
C TYR A 217 11.73 -12.25 -6.92
N TRP A 218 11.96 -11.30 -7.84
CA TRP A 218 13.30 -10.94 -8.30
C TRP A 218 14.22 -10.54 -7.14
N GLY A 219 13.73 -9.69 -6.24
CA GLY A 219 14.44 -9.30 -5.02
C GLY A 219 14.64 -10.45 -4.04
N LEU A 220 13.62 -11.27 -3.80
CA LEU A 220 13.70 -12.44 -2.90
C LEU A 220 14.75 -13.46 -3.37
N VAL A 221 14.84 -13.71 -4.67
CA VAL A 221 15.86 -14.58 -5.26
C VAL A 221 17.26 -14.00 -5.02
N TRP A 222 17.42 -12.68 -5.16
CA TRP A 222 18.71 -12.03 -4.89
C TRP A 222 19.10 -12.10 -3.41
N ILE A 223 18.18 -11.82 -2.47
CA ILE A 223 18.43 -11.98 -1.03
C ILE A 223 18.88 -13.42 -0.72
N HIS A 224 18.27 -14.44 -1.34
CA HIS A 224 18.71 -15.83 -1.18
C HIS A 224 20.13 -16.10 -1.69
N LYS A 225 20.58 -15.41 -2.75
CA LYS A 225 21.97 -15.51 -3.23
C LYS A 225 22.94 -14.85 -2.27
N LEU A 226 22.58 -13.66 -1.77
CA LEU A 226 23.40 -12.92 -0.81
C LEU A 226 23.45 -13.58 0.58
N HIS A 227 22.45 -14.40 0.91
CA HIS A 227 22.38 -15.24 2.11
C HIS A 227 22.46 -16.73 1.75
N ALA A 228 23.59 -17.15 1.16
CA ALA A 228 23.80 -18.53 0.72
C ALA A 228 23.88 -19.56 1.87
N ALA A 229 24.25 -19.12 3.08
CA ALA A 229 24.32 -19.94 4.28
C ALA A 229 23.98 -19.10 5.53
N ALA A 230 23.61 -19.77 6.63
CA ALA A 230 23.06 -19.15 7.84
C ALA A 230 23.94 -18.07 8.50
N ASP A 231 25.25 -18.10 8.25
CA ASP A 231 26.27 -17.20 8.78
C ASP A 231 26.91 -16.29 7.72
N LEU A 232 26.41 -16.32 6.48
CA LEU A 232 26.91 -15.53 5.37
C LEU A 232 25.88 -14.50 4.94
N LEU A 233 26.30 -13.24 4.81
CA LEU A 233 25.47 -12.17 4.27
C LEU A 233 26.33 -11.20 3.47
N ILE A 234 26.04 -11.05 2.19
CA ILE A 234 26.62 -9.99 1.34
C ILE A 234 25.70 -8.77 1.44
N HIS A 235 26.26 -7.59 1.70
CA HIS A 235 25.47 -6.35 1.84
C HIS A 235 25.60 -5.38 0.67
N GLN A 236 26.63 -5.53 -0.16
CA GLN A 236 26.88 -4.68 -1.31
C GLN A 236 27.64 -5.41 -2.41
N VAL A 237 27.30 -5.13 -3.65
CA VAL A 237 28.06 -5.55 -4.85
C VAL A 237 28.50 -4.30 -5.60
N ALA A 238 29.78 -4.26 -5.98
CA ALA A 238 30.47 -3.10 -6.55
C ALA A 238 30.65 -1.92 -5.56
N ASP A 239 31.32 -0.86 -6.00
CA ASP A 239 31.56 0.39 -5.26
C ASP A 239 31.80 1.54 -6.26
N ASP A 240 32.07 2.76 -5.78
CA ASP A 240 32.19 3.99 -6.57
C ASP A 240 33.30 3.97 -7.64
N ARG A 241 34.11 2.91 -7.76
CA ARG A 241 34.90 2.66 -8.98
C ARG A 241 34.04 2.47 -10.23
N ASP A 242 32.74 2.21 -10.07
CA ASP A 242 31.74 2.22 -11.13
C ASP A 242 31.53 3.61 -11.74
N HIS A 243 31.77 4.70 -11.01
CA HIS A 243 31.39 6.06 -11.40
C HIS A 243 32.33 6.64 -12.49
N ARG A 244 32.35 5.99 -13.65
CA ARG A 244 33.25 6.22 -14.79
C ARG A 244 32.47 6.60 -16.06
N GLY A 245 31.74 7.70 -15.96
CA GLY A 245 30.87 8.20 -17.02
C GLY A 245 29.66 7.30 -17.25
N PHE A 246 28.75 7.77 -18.10
CA PHE A 246 27.58 6.99 -18.47
C PHE A 246 27.97 5.76 -19.29
N LYS A 247 27.38 4.63 -18.94
CA LYS A 247 27.56 3.34 -19.61
C LYS A 247 26.26 2.54 -19.52
N LEU A 248 25.96 1.76 -20.56
CA LEU A 248 24.91 0.76 -20.47
C LEU A 248 25.41 -0.39 -19.58
N PRO A 249 24.55 -1.07 -18.82
CA PRO A 249 24.99 -2.10 -17.87
C PRO A 249 25.81 -3.25 -18.50
N ALA A 250 25.53 -3.60 -19.76
CA ALA A 250 26.28 -4.64 -20.48
C ALA A 250 27.67 -4.17 -20.95
N GLU A 251 27.95 -2.88 -20.88
CA GLU A 251 29.16 -2.20 -21.36
C GLU A 251 29.94 -1.54 -20.21
N ASP A 252 29.76 -2.02 -18.99
CA ASP A 252 30.39 -1.49 -17.78
C ASP A 252 31.93 -1.49 -17.91
N ASN A 253 32.53 -0.30 -17.93
CA ASN A 253 33.96 -0.09 -18.11
C ASN A 253 34.76 -0.10 -16.80
N ALA A 254 34.11 -0.36 -15.65
CA ALA A 254 34.76 -0.40 -14.35
C ALA A 254 35.67 -1.63 -14.23
N ASP A 255 36.86 -1.42 -13.65
CA ASP A 255 37.82 -2.49 -13.35
C ASP A 255 38.14 -2.47 -11.85
N TYR A 256 37.79 -3.58 -11.20
CA TYR A 256 37.96 -3.75 -9.76
C TYR A 256 39.25 -4.51 -9.40
N GLY A 257 40.11 -4.81 -10.39
CA GLY A 257 41.32 -5.62 -10.27
C GLY A 257 41.27 -6.95 -11.04
N TRP A 258 40.19 -7.21 -11.79
CA TRP A 258 39.96 -8.46 -12.54
C TRP A 258 39.62 -8.22 -14.02
N GLY A 259 39.90 -7.02 -14.53
CA GLY A 259 39.57 -6.58 -15.88
C GLY A 259 38.26 -5.79 -15.94
N ALA A 260 38.10 -4.99 -17.00
CA ALA A 260 36.87 -4.24 -17.26
C ALA A 260 35.69 -5.18 -17.55
N ASN A 261 34.48 -4.80 -17.11
CA ASN A 261 33.24 -5.57 -17.28
C ASN A 261 33.32 -7.03 -16.79
N SER A 262 34.10 -7.26 -15.74
CA SER A 262 34.43 -8.59 -15.22
C SER A 262 33.82 -8.79 -13.83
N PHE A 263 34.54 -9.46 -12.95
CA PHE A 263 34.15 -9.63 -11.56
C PHE A 263 34.12 -8.30 -10.81
N ARG A 264 33.10 -8.16 -9.95
CA ARG A 264 32.93 -7.02 -9.04
C ARG A 264 33.04 -7.48 -7.58
N PRO A 265 33.48 -6.62 -6.65
CA PRO A 265 33.58 -6.97 -5.24
C PRO A 265 32.18 -7.24 -4.66
N ALA A 266 32.05 -8.32 -3.91
CA ALA A 266 30.88 -8.67 -3.12
C ALA A 266 31.26 -8.57 -1.64
N TYR A 267 30.81 -7.50 -0.99
CA TYR A 267 31.16 -7.15 0.38
C TYR A 267 30.31 -7.93 1.38
N PHE A 268 30.95 -8.76 2.19
CA PHE A 268 30.30 -9.50 3.27
C PHE A 268 30.08 -8.60 4.49
N ALA A 269 28.95 -8.74 5.17
CA ALA A 269 28.65 -8.02 6.39
C ALA A 269 29.30 -8.73 7.58
N ASP A 270 30.19 -8.02 8.28
CA ASP A 270 30.85 -8.52 9.50
C ASP A 270 30.61 -7.60 10.71
N GLY A 271 29.78 -6.58 10.55
CA GLY A 271 29.41 -5.62 11.58
C GLY A 271 30.52 -4.66 11.99
N LYS A 272 31.61 -4.56 11.22
CA LYS A 272 32.77 -3.72 11.52
C LYS A 272 32.97 -2.63 10.45
N PRO A 273 33.73 -1.57 10.75
CA PRO A 273 34.17 -0.59 9.76
C PRO A 273 34.83 -1.23 8.53
N GLN A 274 34.22 -1.03 7.36
CA GLN A 274 34.65 -1.58 6.07
C GLN A 274 34.92 -0.49 5.03
N GLY A 275 35.77 -0.77 4.05
CA GLY A 275 36.15 0.15 2.98
C GLY A 275 37.55 -0.15 2.47
N LEU A 276 37.69 -0.29 1.15
CA LEU A 276 38.95 -0.72 0.51
C LEU A 276 39.93 0.43 0.26
N GLY A 277 39.48 1.68 0.28
CA GLY A 277 40.33 2.86 0.11
C GLY A 277 40.44 3.71 1.36
N LYS A 278 40.46 5.04 1.19
CA LYS A 278 40.69 6.00 2.28
C LYS A 278 39.55 6.00 3.30
N TRP A 279 38.31 5.90 2.82
CA TRP A 279 37.13 6.11 3.64
C TRP A 279 36.57 4.76 4.11
N LYS A 280 36.40 4.60 5.42
CA LYS A 280 35.78 3.40 6.01
C LYS A 280 34.44 3.73 6.65
N SER A 281 33.50 2.79 6.56
CA SER A 281 32.18 2.83 7.20
C SER A 281 32.30 2.86 8.72
N ARG A 282 31.18 3.08 9.42
CA ARG A 282 31.11 3.11 10.89
C ARG A 282 30.22 1.99 11.43
N SER A 283 30.15 0.86 10.71
CA SER A 283 29.30 -0.26 11.08
C SER A 283 29.60 -0.77 12.49
N THR A 284 28.55 -1.19 13.20
CA THR A 284 28.61 -1.70 14.58
C THR A 284 27.93 -3.04 14.76
N GLY A 285 27.22 -3.53 13.74
CA GLY A 285 26.47 -4.79 13.73
C GLY A 285 25.91 -5.05 12.34
N VAL A 286 24.97 -5.98 12.21
CA VAL A 286 24.37 -6.34 10.91
C VAL A 286 22.84 -6.36 10.95
N ALA A 287 22.25 -5.89 12.05
CA ALA A 287 20.83 -6.09 12.34
C ALA A 287 19.90 -5.31 11.40
N ASN A 288 20.31 -4.15 10.87
CA ASN A 288 19.51 -3.41 9.88
C ASN A 288 19.23 -4.24 8.61
N ILE A 289 20.29 -4.71 7.94
CA ILE A 289 20.17 -5.49 6.70
C ILE A 289 19.63 -6.90 6.95
N ALA A 290 20.02 -7.53 8.07
CA ALA A 290 19.57 -8.88 8.40
C ALA A 290 18.09 -8.88 8.83
N GLY A 291 17.68 -7.93 9.66
CA GLY A 291 16.28 -7.74 10.08
C GLY A 291 15.38 -7.45 8.89
N ARG A 292 15.73 -6.48 8.03
CA ARG A 292 14.91 -6.12 6.87
C ARG A 292 14.76 -7.29 5.89
N SER A 293 15.85 -8.00 5.63
CA SER A 293 15.84 -9.21 4.79
C SER A 293 15.00 -10.32 5.43
N ALA A 294 15.07 -10.49 6.75
CA ALA A 294 14.24 -11.46 7.47
C ALA A 294 12.75 -11.12 7.40
N ALA A 295 12.38 -9.83 7.51
CA ALA A 295 11.01 -9.36 7.34
C ALA A 295 10.49 -9.69 5.94
N ALA A 296 11.23 -9.34 4.89
CA ALA A 296 10.89 -9.67 3.51
C ALA A 296 10.67 -11.19 3.32
N MET A 297 11.59 -12.01 3.82
CA MET A 297 11.48 -13.48 3.74
C MET A 297 10.29 -14.05 4.53
N ALA A 298 9.95 -13.47 5.69
CA ALA A 298 8.79 -13.89 6.48
C ALA A 298 7.45 -13.49 5.82
N MET A 299 7.38 -12.34 5.17
CA MET A 299 6.23 -11.94 4.33
C MET A 299 6.09 -12.89 3.15
N ALA A 300 7.20 -13.19 2.45
CA ALA A 300 7.22 -14.10 1.31
C ALA A 300 6.70 -15.49 1.68
N TYR A 301 7.06 -16.02 2.86
CA TYR A 301 6.48 -17.28 3.33
C TYR A 301 4.94 -17.26 3.35
N ARG A 302 4.31 -16.19 3.83
CA ARG A 302 2.85 -16.11 3.89
C ARG A 302 2.24 -15.94 2.50
N ILE A 303 2.75 -14.98 1.72
CA ILE A 303 2.22 -14.65 0.39
C ILE A 303 2.38 -15.86 -0.55
N TRP A 304 3.58 -16.45 -0.65
CA TRP A 304 3.80 -17.57 -1.57
C TRP A 304 3.10 -18.85 -1.13
N LYS A 305 2.88 -19.06 0.17
CA LYS A 305 2.13 -20.21 0.66
C LYS A 305 0.64 -20.11 0.33
N VAL A 306 0.05 -18.93 0.53
CA VAL A 306 -1.41 -18.74 0.47
C VAL A 306 -1.88 -18.29 -0.91
N ASP A 307 -1.21 -17.29 -1.48
CA ASP A 307 -1.67 -16.61 -2.69
C ASP A 307 -1.10 -17.29 -3.94
N ILE A 308 0.23 -17.47 -3.99
CA ILE A 308 0.92 -18.10 -5.13
C ILE A 308 0.83 -19.64 -5.09
N LYS A 309 0.57 -20.22 -3.91
CA LYS A 309 0.52 -21.67 -3.68
C LYS A 309 1.82 -22.40 -4.06
N SER A 310 2.96 -21.79 -3.75
CA SER A 310 4.30 -22.37 -3.88
C SER A 310 4.88 -22.71 -2.49
N PRO A 311 4.48 -23.86 -1.89
CA PRO A 311 4.88 -24.20 -0.53
C PRO A 311 6.39 -24.45 -0.38
N ALA A 312 7.07 -24.97 -1.41
CA ALA A 312 8.51 -25.22 -1.38
C ALA A 312 9.30 -23.92 -1.26
N PHE A 313 8.96 -22.92 -2.08
CA PHE A 313 9.58 -21.60 -2.00
C PHE A 313 9.22 -20.90 -0.69
N ALA A 314 7.96 -20.95 -0.28
CA ALA A 314 7.54 -20.39 1.01
C ALA A 314 8.37 -20.94 2.18
N THR A 315 8.55 -22.27 2.27
CA THR A 315 9.35 -22.89 3.33
C THR A 315 10.83 -22.49 3.24
N LYS A 316 11.38 -22.35 2.02
CA LYS A 316 12.74 -21.81 1.82
C LYS A 316 12.88 -20.39 2.39
N CYS A 317 11.90 -19.52 2.12
CA CYS A 317 11.88 -18.17 2.67
C CYS A 317 11.75 -18.18 4.19
N LEU A 318 10.87 -19.01 4.79
CA LEU A 318 10.75 -19.08 6.25
C LEU A 318 12.06 -19.53 6.92
N LYS A 319 12.80 -20.46 6.31
CA LYS A 319 14.12 -20.88 6.80
C LYS A 319 15.09 -19.70 6.80
N ALA A 320 15.23 -19.02 5.66
CA ALA A 320 16.11 -17.85 5.54
C ALA A 320 15.71 -16.72 6.49
N ALA A 321 14.41 -16.48 6.67
CA ALA A 321 13.90 -15.47 7.60
C ALA A 321 14.40 -15.70 9.03
N ARG A 322 14.38 -16.96 9.49
CA ARG A 322 14.91 -17.32 10.82
C ARG A 322 16.41 -17.17 10.90
N GLU A 323 17.14 -17.63 9.89
CA GLU A 323 18.60 -17.57 9.86
C GLU A 323 19.11 -16.11 9.89
N LEU A 324 18.51 -15.25 9.06
CA LEU A 324 18.78 -13.81 9.03
C LEU A 324 18.39 -13.11 10.34
N TYR A 325 17.22 -13.40 10.89
CA TYR A 325 16.81 -12.83 12.18
C TYR A 325 17.77 -13.19 13.32
N GLU A 326 18.18 -14.46 13.38
CA GLU A 326 19.16 -14.94 14.36
C GLU A 326 20.56 -14.32 14.15
N MET A 327 20.93 -14.02 12.91
CA MET A 327 22.15 -13.27 12.61
C MET A 327 22.07 -11.84 13.16
N GLY A 328 20.98 -11.11 12.86
CA GLY A 328 20.76 -9.75 13.36
C GLY A 328 20.70 -9.68 14.89
N ARG A 329 19.99 -10.62 15.54
CA ARG A 329 19.90 -10.67 17.00
C ARG A 329 21.23 -10.92 17.69
N ARG A 330 22.13 -11.70 17.08
CA ARG A 330 23.47 -11.98 17.63
C ARG A 330 24.43 -10.78 17.48
N GLN A 331 24.16 -9.88 16.55
CA GLN A 331 25.04 -8.77 16.16
C GLN A 331 24.21 -7.50 15.96
N GLU A 332 23.53 -7.07 17.03
CA GLU A 332 22.75 -5.83 17.06
C GLU A 332 23.62 -4.61 16.71
N GLY A 333 23.05 -3.66 15.97
CA GLY A 333 23.76 -2.56 15.34
C GLY A 333 23.53 -2.53 13.84
N PHE A 334 24.27 -1.69 13.14
CA PHE A 334 24.04 -1.40 11.72
C PHE A 334 25.27 -1.69 10.86
N GLN A 335 25.03 -2.15 9.64
CA GLN A 335 26.01 -2.28 8.56
C GLN A 335 25.74 -1.18 7.54
N GLN A 336 26.72 -0.29 7.36
CA GLN A 336 26.71 0.76 6.34
C GLN A 336 27.27 0.25 5.01
N GLY A 337 26.92 0.96 3.94
CA GLY A 337 27.55 0.80 2.63
C GLY A 337 29.04 1.14 2.64
N ASN A 338 29.73 0.68 1.61
CA ASN A 338 31.16 0.83 1.40
C ASN A 338 31.45 1.77 0.24
N SER A 339 32.56 2.50 0.38
CA SER A 339 33.17 3.29 -0.69
C SER A 339 34.66 2.93 -0.85
N PHE A 340 35.18 3.15 -2.04
CA PHE A 340 36.58 3.05 -2.40
C PHE A 340 37.25 4.43 -2.35
N GLY A 341 36.83 5.38 -3.20
CA GLY A 341 37.42 6.71 -3.33
C GLY A 341 36.55 7.84 -2.77
N ALA A 342 35.24 7.70 -2.87
CA ALA A 342 34.26 8.73 -2.49
C ALA A 342 34.07 8.82 -0.96
N PRO A 343 33.86 10.04 -0.42
CA PRO A 343 33.49 10.23 0.99
C PRO A 343 32.01 9.89 1.26
N TYR A 344 31.21 9.66 0.21
CA TYR A 344 29.78 9.36 0.27
C TYR A 344 29.52 7.85 0.31
N ARG A 345 28.39 7.46 0.92
CA ARG A 345 27.90 6.07 1.06
C ARG A 345 26.50 6.10 1.68
N TYR A 346 25.87 4.94 1.80
CA TYR A 346 24.72 4.76 2.66
C TYR A 346 25.13 4.70 4.14
N ASN A 347 24.80 5.76 4.87
CA ASN A 347 25.25 6.01 6.25
C ASN A 347 24.28 5.48 7.31
N GLU A 348 23.37 4.57 6.96
CA GLU A 348 22.35 4.03 7.87
C GLU A 348 22.90 3.72 9.27
N ILE A 349 22.24 4.25 10.31
CA ILE A 349 22.56 4.00 11.73
C ILE A 349 21.40 3.39 12.53
N THR A 350 20.24 3.30 11.92
CA THR A 350 19.03 2.65 12.42
C THR A 350 19.09 1.15 12.15
N TRP A 351 18.33 0.37 12.91
CA TRP A 351 18.39 -1.11 12.85
C TRP A 351 17.32 -1.77 13.74
N ALA A 352 16.92 -1.11 14.83
CA ALA A 352 15.96 -1.69 15.77
C ALA A 352 14.57 -1.85 15.13
N ASP A 353 14.18 -0.92 14.28
CA ASP A 353 12.97 -0.93 13.46
C ASP A 353 12.95 -2.12 12.48
N ASP A 354 14.08 -2.45 11.86
CA ASP A 354 14.19 -3.62 10.99
C ASP A 354 14.03 -4.93 11.75
N MET A 355 14.61 -5.00 12.95
CA MET A 355 14.46 -6.15 13.84
C MET A 355 13.04 -6.27 14.43
N GLU A 356 12.40 -5.14 14.73
CA GLU A 356 10.98 -5.08 15.08
C GLU A 356 10.13 -5.65 13.94
N TYR A 357 10.38 -5.19 12.71
CA TYR A 357 9.64 -5.63 11.54
C TYR A 357 9.83 -7.13 11.32
N ALA A 358 11.07 -7.63 11.35
CA ALA A 358 11.38 -9.05 11.24
C ALA A 358 10.64 -9.89 12.29
N ALA A 359 10.72 -9.49 13.55
CA ALA A 359 10.09 -10.21 14.66
C ALA A 359 8.56 -10.21 14.54
N ALA A 360 7.95 -9.08 14.17
CA ALA A 360 6.51 -9.01 13.94
C ALA A 360 6.06 -9.92 12.78
N GLU A 361 6.79 -9.91 11.66
CA GLU A 361 6.50 -10.74 10.49
C GLU A 361 6.72 -12.24 10.75
N LEU A 362 7.79 -12.59 11.49
CA LEU A 362 8.04 -13.96 11.96
C LEU A 362 6.97 -14.42 12.94
N TYR A 363 6.47 -13.56 13.83
CA TYR A 363 5.35 -13.91 14.70
C TYR A 363 4.08 -14.15 13.87
N LYS A 364 3.77 -13.32 12.87
CA LYS A 364 2.63 -13.57 11.96
C LYS A 364 2.76 -14.92 11.24
N ALA A 365 3.97 -15.29 10.84
CA ALA A 365 4.27 -16.54 10.13
C ALA A 365 4.21 -17.80 11.02
N THR A 366 4.64 -17.69 12.29
CA THR A 366 4.96 -18.87 13.13
C THR A 366 4.13 -18.96 14.40
N ARG A 367 3.64 -17.83 14.91
CA ARG A 367 2.99 -17.68 16.23
C ARG A 367 3.87 -18.04 17.43
N GLU A 368 5.19 -18.11 17.25
CA GLU A 368 6.11 -18.34 18.37
C GLU A 368 6.19 -17.11 19.29
N PRO A 369 5.88 -17.24 20.59
CA PRO A 369 5.75 -16.09 21.48
C PRO A 369 7.05 -15.30 21.68
N GLY A 370 8.21 -15.94 21.47
CA GLY A 370 9.52 -15.27 21.51
C GLY A 370 9.63 -14.12 20.51
N PHE A 371 9.14 -14.31 19.28
CA PHE A 371 9.15 -13.23 18.29
C PHE A 371 8.22 -12.07 18.66
N LEU A 372 7.08 -12.33 19.30
CA LEU A 372 6.21 -11.24 19.77
C LEU A 372 6.88 -10.44 20.90
N ALA A 373 7.57 -11.12 21.81
CA ALA A 373 8.30 -10.47 22.90
C ALA A 373 9.46 -9.62 22.35
N ASP A 374 10.23 -10.16 21.42
CA ASP A 374 11.32 -9.43 20.76
C ASP A 374 10.78 -8.24 19.95
N ALA A 375 9.67 -8.40 19.21
CA ALA A 375 9.05 -7.30 18.48
C ALA A 375 8.68 -6.14 19.40
N LYS A 376 8.10 -6.41 20.58
CA LYS A 376 7.81 -5.37 21.58
C LYS A 376 9.08 -4.70 22.12
N ARG A 377 10.14 -5.47 22.36
CA ARG A 377 11.44 -4.93 22.80
C ARG A 377 12.02 -3.98 21.75
N TYR A 378 12.09 -4.44 20.50
CA TYR A 378 12.65 -3.64 19.41
C TYR A 378 11.79 -2.43 19.07
N ALA A 379 10.46 -2.52 19.18
CA ALA A 379 9.56 -1.38 19.06
C ALA A 379 9.85 -0.28 20.08
N ALA A 380 10.11 -0.66 21.34
CA ALA A 380 10.46 0.30 22.38
C ALA A 380 11.86 0.92 22.15
N LEU A 381 12.78 0.15 21.56
CA LEU A 381 14.14 0.57 21.26
C LEU A 381 14.19 1.52 20.04
N ALA A 382 13.40 1.23 19.01
CA ALA A 382 13.19 2.12 17.87
C ALA A 382 12.42 3.38 18.29
N GLY A 383 11.43 3.23 19.19
CA GLY A 383 10.70 4.36 19.76
C GLY A 383 10.11 5.27 18.70
N SER A 384 10.26 6.59 18.86
CA SER A 384 9.88 7.55 17.83
C SER A 384 11.02 7.91 16.89
N THR A 385 12.18 7.23 16.97
CA THR A 385 13.36 7.56 16.15
C THR A 385 12.91 7.69 14.71
N SER A 386 12.89 8.94 14.27
CA SER A 386 12.10 9.36 13.13
C SER A 386 13.04 9.91 12.08
N TRP A 387 12.80 9.40 10.89
CA TRP A 387 13.45 9.55 9.61
C TRP A 387 13.59 10.99 9.06
N MET A 388 13.31 12.02 9.88
CA MET A 388 13.22 13.44 9.49
C MET A 388 13.40 14.42 10.69
N GLU A 389 13.91 13.93 11.83
CA GLU A 389 14.00 14.68 13.10
C GLU A 389 15.00 15.85 13.11
N TYR A 390 15.91 15.92 12.15
CA TYR A 390 16.92 16.98 12.09
C TYR A 390 16.29 18.31 11.64
N GLU A 391 15.99 19.17 12.61
CA GLU A 391 15.35 20.49 12.43
C GLU A 391 16.29 21.58 11.90
N SER A 392 17.57 21.49 12.22
CA SER A 392 18.70 22.31 11.75
C SER A 392 19.80 22.15 12.79
N SER A 393 21.03 22.38 12.36
CA SER A 393 22.21 22.12 13.15
C SER A 393 22.39 23.18 14.25
N ASP A 394 22.20 22.79 15.52
CA ASP A 394 23.02 23.35 16.62
C ASP A 394 24.52 23.01 16.44
N MET A 395 24.83 22.21 15.42
CA MET A 395 26.17 21.71 15.08
C MET A 395 26.72 22.22 13.74
N GLY A 396 26.21 23.31 13.17
CA GLY A 396 26.80 24.05 12.03
C GLY A 396 27.17 23.31 10.72
N GLU A 397 27.15 21.98 10.64
CA GLU A 397 27.62 21.20 9.51
C GLU A 397 26.77 19.93 9.35
N GLN A 398 26.10 19.84 8.20
CA GLN A 398 25.30 18.73 7.68
C GLN A 398 23.95 18.48 8.38
N MET A 399 22.86 18.85 7.69
CA MET A 399 21.61 18.09 7.77
C MET A 399 21.95 16.62 7.48
N SER A 400 21.44 15.68 8.28
CA SER A 400 21.69 14.22 8.25
C SER A 400 22.48 13.68 7.07
N ARG A 401 23.49 12.83 7.34
CA ARG A 401 24.28 12.21 6.27
C ARG A 401 23.37 11.39 5.35
N HIS A 402 23.80 11.25 4.10
CA HIS A 402 23.07 10.50 3.08
C HIS A 402 22.69 9.09 3.58
N TYR A 403 21.38 8.78 3.59
CA TYR A 403 20.77 7.53 4.11
C TYR A 403 21.02 7.23 5.60
N GLU A 404 21.44 8.21 6.42
CA GLU A 404 21.72 8.00 7.85
C GLU A 404 20.52 7.44 8.61
N MET A 405 19.35 7.95 8.27
CA MET A 405 18.08 7.46 8.74
C MET A 405 17.42 6.71 7.57
N TYR A 406 17.86 5.48 7.28
CA TYR A 406 17.13 4.57 6.38
C TYR A 406 16.63 3.29 7.12
N PRO A 407 15.45 2.70 6.81
CA PRO A 407 14.50 3.08 5.78
C PRO A 407 13.63 4.23 6.24
N PHE A 408 13.28 5.17 5.37
CA PHE A 408 12.63 6.43 5.78
C PHE A 408 11.24 6.29 6.44
N THR A 409 10.70 5.07 6.59
CA THR A 409 9.50 4.76 7.37
C THR A 409 9.71 3.47 8.17
N ASN A 410 9.51 3.50 9.49
CA ASN A 410 9.49 2.28 10.31
C ASN A 410 8.16 1.54 10.08
N VAL A 411 8.15 0.43 9.32
CA VAL A 411 6.95 -0.42 9.12
C VAL A 411 6.72 -1.38 10.28
N GLY A 412 7.75 -1.67 11.09
CA GLY A 412 7.68 -2.54 12.26
C GLY A 412 6.53 -2.18 13.20
N HIS A 413 6.35 -0.88 13.48
CA HIS A 413 5.24 -0.41 14.32
C HIS A 413 3.86 -0.81 13.78
N PHE A 414 3.65 -0.61 12.48
CA PHE A 414 2.42 -1.00 11.81
C PHE A 414 2.24 -2.52 11.80
N ALA A 415 3.31 -3.26 11.48
CA ALA A 415 3.32 -4.71 11.45
C ALA A 415 2.95 -5.33 12.81
N LEU A 416 3.45 -4.74 13.90
CA LEU A 416 3.22 -5.17 15.28
C LEU A 416 1.84 -4.75 15.81
N TYR A 417 1.30 -3.62 15.34
CA TYR A 417 0.13 -2.96 15.94
C TYR A 417 -1.06 -3.89 16.18
N SER A 418 -1.45 -4.70 15.20
CA SER A 418 -2.63 -5.58 15.30
C SER A 418 -2.45 -6.76 16.26
N LEU A 419 -1.21 -7.05 16.67
CA LEU A 419 -0.82 -8.26 17.40
C LEU A 419 -0.70 -8.04 18.91
N VAL A 420 -0.79 -6.78 19.36
CA VAL A 420 -0.46 -6.38 20.74
C VAL A 420 -1.67 -5.83 21.48
N ASP A 421 -1.53 -5.77 22.80
CA ASP A 421 -2.54 -5.29 23.71
C ASP A 421 -2.80 -3.76 23.54
N PRO A 422 -3.93 -3.25 24.05
CA PRO A 422 -4.30 -1.84 23.86
C PRO A 422 -3.29 -0.82 24.40
N LYS A 423 -2.46 -1.18 25.40
CA LYS A 423 -1.43 -0.27 25.92
C LYS A 423 -0.33 -0.10 24.87
N THR A 424 0.24 -1.21 24.39
CA THR A 424 1.28 -1.17 23.34
C THR A 424 0.75 -0.56 22.05
N LYS A 425 -0.51 -0.80 21.67
CA LYS A 425 -1.14 -0.10 20.52
C LYS A 425 -1.05 1.42 20.64
N ARG A 426 -1.33 1.98 21.82
CA ARG A 426 -1.23 3.44 22.05
C ARG A 426 0.21 3.94 21.96
N GLU A 427 1.18 3.15 22.41
CA GLU A 427 2.61 3.47 22.32
C GLU A 427 3.06 3.53 20.85
N LEU A 428 2.79 2.47 20.08
CA LEU A 428 3.14 2.39 18.65
C LEU A 428 2.50 3.52 17.82
N ALA A 429 1.21 3.79 18.04
CA ALA A 429 0.54 4.92 17.39
C ALA A 429 1.12 6.28 17.84
N GLY A 430 1.58 6.38 19.09
CA GLY A 430 2.24 7.56 19.63
C GLY A 430 3.57 7.85 18.95
N TYR A 431 4.36 6.82 18.64
CA TYR A 431 5.62 6.96 17.90
C TYR A 431 5.41 7.55 16.50
N TYR A 432 4.45 7.02 15.73
CA TYR A 432 4.07 7.63 14.45
C TYR A 432 3.56 9.06 14.61
N ARG A 433 2.63 9.29 15.55
CA ARG A 433 2.03 10.62 15.75
C ARG A 433 3.09 11.68 16.03
N SER A 434 4.10 11.37 16.84
CA SER A 434 5.16 12.32 17.19
C SER A 434 5.94 12.81 15.96
N GLY A 435 6.36 11.90 15.07
CA GLY A 435 7.02 12.28 13.81
C GLY A 435 6.09 13.07 12.89
N ILE A 436 4.83 12.63 12.76
CA ILE A 436 3.84 13.27 11.90
C ILE A 436 3.56 14.71 12.35
N GLU A 437 3.38 14.94 13.66
CA GLU A 437 3.10 16.27 14.22
C GLU A 437 4.23 17.27 13.94
N ARG A 438 5.50 16.83 14.03
CA ARG A 438 6.67 17.66 13.71
C ARG A 438 6.71 18.06 12.24
N ILE A 439 6.52 17.10 11.34
CA ILE A 439 6.53 17.36 9.89
C ILE A 439 5.34 18.25 9.50
N ALA A 440 4.14 17.97 10.01
CA ALA A 440 2.97 18.81 9.80
C ALA A 440 3.17 20.23 10.36
N ALA A 441 3.90 20.39 11.47
CA ALA A 441 4.24 21.69 12.01
C ALA A 441 5.20 22.48 11.12
N ARG A 442 6.26 21.84 10.62
CA ARG A 442 7.20 22.44 9.68
C ARG A 442 6.52 22.82 8.36
N GLY A 443 5.61 21.97 7.88
CA GLY A 443 4.84 22.22 6.67
C GLY A 443 3.98 23.49 6.73
N ARG A 444 3.58 23.97 7.92
CA ARG A 444 2.86 25.25 8.06
C ARG A 444 3.75 26.46 7.73
N LEU A 445 5.07 26.29 7.73
CA LEU A 445 6.04 27.33 7.38
C LEU A 445 6.43 27.28 5.89
N ASN A 446 5.81 26.38 5.12
CA ASN A 446 6.04 26.21 3.70
C ASN A 446 4.73 26.50 2.96
N PRO A 447 4.71 27.36 1.91
CA PRO A 447 3.48 27.68 1.19
C PRO A 447 2.76 26.46 0.57
N TYR A 448 3.50 25.38 0.31
CA TYR A 448 2.98 24.13 -0.25
C TYR A 448 2.57 23.11 0.82
N GLY A 449 2.72 23.42 2.12
CA GLY A 449 2.35 22.51 3.21
C GLY A 449 3.33 21.34 3.44
N VAL A 450 4.50 21.37 2.80
CA VAL A 450 5.54 20.32 2.86
C VAL A 450 6.55 20.60 3.95
N GLY A 451 6.73 19.64 4.85
CA GLY A 451 7.55 19.80 6.06
C GLY A 451 8.69 18.81 6.21
N VAL A 452 8.94 17.97 5.21
CA VAL A 452 10.13 17.10 5.20
C VAL A 452 11.40 17.95 5.04
N PRO A 453 12.57 17.51 5.55
CA PRO A 453 13.81 18.23 5.32
C PRO A 453 14.27 18.06 3.86
N PHE A 454 14.77 19.14 3.24
CA PHE A 454 15.31 19.13 1.89
C PHE A 454 16.78 18.68 1.88
N ILE A 455 16.99 17.40 2.17
CA ILE A 455 18.29 16.71 2.03
C ILE A 455 18.32 15.91 0.72
N TRP A 456 19.50 15.38 0.33
CA TRP A 456 19.58 14.45 -0.80
C TRP A 456 18.62 13.27 -0.59
N CYS A 457 17.78 12.99 -1.60
CA CYS A 457 16.63 12.07 -1.57
C CYS A 457 15.41 12.62 -0.80
N SER A 458 15.19 13.95 -0.79
CA SER A 458 14.06 14.55 -0.07
C SER A 458 12.70 14.06 -0.57
N ASN A 459 12.57 13.69 -1.84
CA ASN A 459 11.33 13.12 -2.34
C ASN A 459 11.03 11.74 -1.73
N ASN A 460 12.05 10.93 -1.42
CA ASN A 460 11.88 9.68 -0.67
C ASN A 460 11.29 9.97 0.72
N LEU A 461 11.68 11.09 1.34
CA LEU A 461 11.09 11.55 2.59
C LEU A 461 9.63 12.00 2.42
N VAL A 462 9.29 12.66 1.32
CA VAL A 462 7.90 13.02 1.03
C VAL A 462 7.02 11.77 0.92
N VAL A 463 7.49 10.75 0.19
CA VAL A 463 6.81 9.44 0.07
C VAL A 463 6.69 8.75 1.43
N ALA A 464 7.76 8.76 2.22
CA ALA A 464 7.78 8.19 3.55
C ALA A 464 6.77 8.87 4.49
N TYR A 465 6.66 10.20 4.46
CA TYR A 465 5.66 10.90 5.25
C TYR A 465 4.23 10.53 4.84
N VAL A 466 3.96 10.46 3.53
CA VAL A 466 2.66 10.04 3.02
C VAL A 466 2.31 8.63 3.50
N THR A 467 3.27 7.71 3.41
CA THR A 467 3.15 6.32 3.88
C THR A 467 2.90 6.28 5.39
N GLN A 468 3.68 7.02 6.20
CA GLN A 468 3.56 7.04 7.65
C GLN A 468 2.19 7.58 8.11
N VAL A 469 1.69 8.65 7.49
CA VAL A 469 0.33 9.15 7.77
C VAL A 469 -0.71 8.11 7.40
N HIS A 470 -0.57 7.45 6.25
CA HIS A 470 -1.49 6.40 5.84
C HIS A 470 -1.52 5.24 6.83
N LEU A 471 -0.36 4.69 7.21
CA LEU A 471 -0.26 3.60 8.18
C LEU A 471 -0.82 4.02 9.55
N TYR A 472 -0.61 5.28 9.97
CA TYR A 472 -1.21 5.84 11.19
C TYR A 472 -2.75 5.90 11.11
N GLU A 473 -3.30 6.38 9.99
CA GLU A 473 -4.75 6.39 9.75
C GLU A 473 -5.33 4.98 9.77
N LEU A 474 -4.61 4.02 9.20
CA LEU A 474 -4.99 2.60 9.22
C LEU A 474 -4.99 2.04 10.65
N MET A 475 -3.94 2.31 11.43
CA MET A 475 -3.85 1.86 12.83
C MET A 475 -4.95 2.44 13.73
N THR A 476 -5.24 3.74 13.56
CA THR A 476 -5.98 4.51 14.58
C THR A 476 -7.35 5.01 14.14
N GLY A 477 -7.60 5.12 12.82
CA GLY A 477 -8.73 5.84 12.26
C GLY A 477 -8.64 7.38 12.37
N ASP A 478 -7.55 7.93 12.94
CA ASP A 478 -7.38 9.36 13.15
C ASP A 478 -6.84 10.05 11.89
N ARG A 479 -7.72 10.80 11.22
CA ARG A 479 -7.47 11.45 9.92
C ARG A 479 -7.09 12.93 10.01
N ARG A 480 -6.70 13.43 11.19
CA ARG A 480 -6.38 14.86 11.34
C ARG A 480 -5.22 15.34 10.46
N PHE A 481 -4.33 14.43 10.06
CA PHE A 481 -3.17 14.72 9.22
C PHE A 481 -3.42 14.46 7.73
N HIS A 482 -4.63 14.00 7.35
CA HIS A 482 -4.96 13.64 5.98
C HIS A 482 -4.69 14.78 4.98
N ALA A 483 -5.06 16.01 5.33
CA ALA A 483 -4.83 17.17 4.47
C ALA A 483 -3.33 17.44 4.25
N SER A 484 -2.50 17.24 5.28
CA SER A 484 -1.04 17.37 5.17
C SER A 484 -0.45 16.24 4.30
N MET A 485 -0.95 15.01 4.42
CA MET A 485 -0.58 13.91 3.51
C MET A 485 -0.91 14.24 2.05
N LEU A 486 -2.09 14.81 1.79
CA LEU A 486 -2.47 15.21 0.43
C LEU A 486 -1.57 16.33 -0.12
N ALA A 487 -1.15 17.29 0.70
CA ALA A 487 -0.20 18.33 0.30
C ALA A 487 1.17 17.74 -0.12
N HIS A 488 1.65 16.72 0.59
CA HIS A 488 2.90 16.01 0.26
C HIS A 488 2.76 15.16 -1.01
N ARG A 489 1.61 14.51 -1.23
CA ARG A 489 1.31 13.85 -2.52
C ARG A 489 1.30 14.87 -3.66
N ASP A 490 0.59 15.98 -3.48
CA ASP A 490 0.41 16.99 -4.52
C ASP A 490 1.75 17.66 -4.87
N TRP A 491 2.66 17.82 -3.91
CA TRP A 491 4.04 18.27 -4.13
C TRP A 491 4.79 17.40 -5.13
N LEU A 492 4.72 16.07 -5.00
CA LEU A 492 5.39 15.14 -5.91
C LEU A 492 4.82 15.16 -7.33
N LEU A 493 3.68 15.81 -7.54
CA LEU A 493 2.93 15.78 -8.79
C LEU A 493 2.66 17.19 -9.35
N GLY A 494 3.49 18.18 -8.98
CA GLY A 494 3.49 19.52 -9.59
C GLY A 494 2.94 20.66 -8.73
N ASN A 495 2.41 20.39 -7.53
CA ASN A 495 2.07 21.47 -6.59
C ASN A 495 3.31 21.89 -5.78
N ASN A 496 4.33 22.36 -6.48
CA ASN A 496 5.63 22.79 -5.98
C ASN A 496 6.10 24.04 -6.79
N PRO A 497 7.20 24.73 -6.41
CA PRO A 497 7.64 25.96 -7.09
C PRO A 497 7.78 25.84 -8.60
N TRP A 498 8.33 24.72 -9.06
CA TRP A 498 8.68 24.45 -10.44
C TRP A 498 7.46 24.10 -11.28
N GLY A 499 6.41 23.55 -10.68
CA GLY A 499 5.26 23.02 -11.42
C GLY A 499 5.53 21.68 -12.06
N THR A 500 6.66 21.06 -11.75
CA THR A 500 7.10 19.77 -12.30
C THR A 500 6.68 18.61 -11.43
N SER A 501 6.31 17.49 -12.04
CA SER A 501 6.21 16.21 -11.36
C SER A 501 7.60 15.75 -10.91
N MET A 502 7.65 14.96 -9.86
CA MET A 502 8.89 14.34 -9.37
C MET A 502 9.07 12.91 -9.90
N PHE A 503 8.24 12.51 -10.86
CA PHE A 503 8.30 11.20 -11.49
C PHE A 503 8.56 11.35 -12.99
N GLU A 504 9.59 10.67 -13.50
CA GLU A 504 9.92 10.66 -14.92
C GLU A 504 8.73 10.17 -15.75
N GLY A 505 8.34 10.93 -16.79
CA GLY A 505 7.27 10.57 -17.71
C GLY A 505 5.84 10.57 -17.14
N LEU A 506 5.60 11.07 -15.92
CA LEU A 506 4.29 11.05 -15.28
C LEU A 506 3.89 12.43 -14.74
N PRO A 507 2.64 12.91 -14.96
CA PRO A 507 1.65 12.36 -15.87
C PRO A 507 2.04 12.61 -17.34
N ALA A 508 1.60 11.73 -18.24
CA ALA A 508 1.79 11.94 -19.67
C ALA A 508 1.15 13.27 -20.13
N GLY A 509 1.96 14.14 -20.75
CA GLY A 509 1.55 15.48 -21.20
C GLY A 509 1.50 16.55 -20.11
N GLY A 510 2.06 16.28 -18.93
CA GLY A 510 2.41 17.29 -17.92
C GLY A 510 3.90 17.66 -17.98
N GLU A 511 4.32 18.48 -17.03
CA GLU A 511 5.72 18.81 -16.76
C GLU A 511 6.32 17.73 -15.85
N TYR A 512 7.44 17.13 -16.25
CA TYR A 512 8.17 16.08 -15.54
C TYR A 512 9.65 16.11 -15.93
N PRO A 513 10.55 15.43 -15.20
CA PRO A 513 11.98 15.43 -15.49
C PRO A 513 12.29 14.73 -16.82
N GLU A 514 13.02 15.38 -17.72
CA GLU A 514 13.40 14.87 -19.04
C GLU A 514 14.90 14.58 -19.18
N ASP A 515 15.75 15.27 -18.41
CA ASP A 515 17.22 15.15 -18.46
C ASP A 515 17.78 14.45 -17.21
N THR A 516 17.14 13.35 -16.83
CA THR A 516 17.50 12.59 -15.62
C THR A 516 18.91 12.00 -15.69
N HIS A 517 19.52 11.82 -14.51
CA HIS A 517 20.84 11.20 -14.34
C HIS A 517 20.81 9.67 -14.58
N LEU A 518 20.30 9.23 -15.72
CA LEU A 518 20.19 7.82 -16.10
C LEU A 518 20.93 7.51 -17.41
N PRO A 519 21.71 6.40 -17.47
CA PRO A 519 22.38 6.00 -18.71
C PRO A 519 21.44 5.79 -19.90
N THR A 520 20.22 5.29 -19.69
CA THR A 520 19.21 5.09 -20.74
C THR A 520 18.77 6.40 -21.38
N VAL A 521 18.56 7.44 -20.57
CA VAL A 521 18.23 8.79 -21.05
C VAL A 521 19.45 9.41 -21.74
N GLN A 522 20.63 9.28 -21.15
CA GLN A 522 21.81 9.98 -21.64
C GLN A 522 22.43 9.35 -22.90
N ILE A 523 22.43 8.02 -23.00
CA ILE A 523 23.03 7.28 -24.13
C ILE A 523 21.99 6.98 -25.21
N LEU A 524 20.83 6.45 -24.81
CA LEU A 524 19.83 5.98 -25.77
C LEU A 524 18.78 7.04 -26.11
N LYS A 525 18.72 8.15 -25.35
CA LYS A 525 17.68 9.19 -25.47
C LYS A 525 16.28 8.59 -25.33
N LYS A 526 16.15 7.61 -24.43
CA LYS A 526 14.89 6.96 -24.10
C LYS A 526 14.59 7.11 -22.62
N GLN A 527 13.47 7.74 -22.31
CA GLN A 527 12.95 7.87 -20.95
C GLN A 527 12.52 6.52 -20.37
N VAL A 528 12.62 6.38 -19.05
CA VAL A 528 12.14 5.26 -18.26
C VAL A 528 11.08 5.79 -17.30
N ARG A 529 9.83 5.77 -17.77
CA ARG A 529 8.70 6.30 -17.00
C ARG A 529 8.58 5.64 -15.61
N GLY A 530 8.16 6.43 -14.63
CA GLY A 530 7.85 5.98 -13.28
C GLY A 530 8.95 6.15 -12.25
N GLY A 531 10.19 6.46 -12.66
CA GLY A 531 11.29 6.70 -11.73
C GLY A 531 11.08 7.96 -10.89
N LEU A 532 11.14 7.83 -9.56
CA LEU A 532 11.13 8.96 -8.63
C LEU A 532 12.52 9.59 -8.56
N VAL A 533 12.65 10.85 -8.98
CA VAL A 533 13.91 11.60 -8.81
C VAL A 533 14.15 11.95 -7.33
N ASP A 534 15.42 12.03 -6.94
CA ASP A 534 15.87 12.38 -5.59
C ASP A 534 15.16 13.59 -4.99
N GLY A 535 14.95 14.62 -5.81
CA GLY A 535 14.21 15.80 -5.45
C GLY A 535 15.04 16.92 -4.84
N PRO A 536 14.37 18.01 -4.46
CA PRO A 536 15.04 19.24 -4.09
C PRO A 536 15.89 19.12 -2.84
N ILE A 537 17.03 19.81 -2.83
CA ILE A 537 17.94 19.86 -1.68
C ILE A 537 18.21 21.31 -1.26
N ALA A 538 18.70 21.49 -0.05
CA ALA A 538 19.19 22.79 0.39
C ALA A 538 20.28 23.32 -0.57
N THR A 539 20.21 24.60 -0.95
CA THR A 539 21.17 25.23 -1.87
C THR A 539 22.62 25.12 -1.38
N SER A 540 22.82 25.15 -0.06
CA SER A 540 24.13 24.95 0.56
C SER A 540 24.68 23.53 0.35
N THR A 541 23.81 22.53 0.39
CA THR A 541 24.16 21.12 0.11
C THR A 541 24.59 20.98 -1.35
N TYR A 542 23.79 21.48 -2.30
CA TYR A 542 24.13 21.46 -3.73
C TYR A 542 25.54 22.06 -3.98
N LYS A 543 25.81 23.24 -3.41
CA LYS A 543 27.11 23.92 -3.55
C LYS A 543 28.29 23.18 -2.90
N GLY A 544 28.01 22.27 -1.97
CA GLY A 544 29.04 21.51 -1.22
C GLY A 544 29.31 20.11 -1.75
N LEU A 545 28.48 19.59 -2.67
CA LEU A 545 28.65 18.26 -3.26
C LEU A 545 29.67 18.27 -4.40
N ILE A 546 30.40 17.16 -4.54
CA ILE A 546 31.52 17.05 -5.49
C ILE A 546 30.99 16.72 -6.89
N GLY A 547 31.40 17.49 -7.89
CA GLY A 547 31.16 17.15 -9.30
C GLY A 547 29.82 17.63 -9.86
N LEU A 548 28.98 18.30 -9.06
CA LEU A 548 27.75 18.91 -9.56
C LEU A 548 28.05 20.14 -10.42
N LYS A 549 27.54 20.12 -11.65
CA LYS A 549 27.60 21.26 -12.57
C LYS A 549 26.54 21.07 -13.64
N LEU A 550 25.61 22.02 -13.73
CA LEU A 550 24.60 22.05 -14.79
C LEU A 550 25.26 22.04 -16.17
N THR A 551 24.72 21.20 -17.05
CA THR A 551 25.16 21.07 -18.43
C THR A 551 24.42 22.04 -19.36
N GLN A 552 23.23 22.47 -18.97
CA GLN A 552 22.39 23.47 -19.61
C GLN A 552 22.10 24.66 -18.66
N PRO A 553 21.58 25.78 -19.17
CA PRO A 553 21.02 26.83 -18.32
C PRO A 553 19.87 26.30 -17.46
N ASP A 554 19.81 26.71 -16.19
CA ASP A 554 18.72 26.35 -15.27
C ASP A 554 17.38 26.90 -15.80
N GLU A 555 16.50 26.00 -16.24
CA GLU A 555 15.15 26.33 -16.73
C GLU A 555 14.25 26.91 -15.63
N PHE A 556 14.58 26.64 -14.38
CA PHE A 556 13.83 27.05 -13.21
C PHE A 556 14.44 28.24 -12.48
N ALA A 557 15.45 28.90 -13.04
CA ALA A 557 16.22 29.94 -12.36
C ALA A 557 15.35 31.03 -11.69
N ASP A 558 14.29 31.46 -12.34
CA ASP A 558 13.36 32.51 -11.84
C ASP A 558 12.34 31.98 -10.81
N LEU A 559 12.24 30.66 -10.65
CA LEU A 559 11.31 29.97 -9.75
C LEU A 559 12.00 29.39 -8.51
N GLN A 560 13.33 29.28 -8.48
CA GLN A 560 14.09 28.71 -7.37
C GLN A 560 13.90 29.50 -6.07
N PRO A 561 13.44 28.87 -4.98
CA PRO A 561 13.70 29.36 -3.63
C PRO A 561 15.21 29.58 -3.41
N ARG A 562 15.59 30.58 -2.61
CA ARG A 562 17.01 30.88 -2.36
C ARG A 562 17.73 29.75 -1.63
N ASP A 563 17.01 29.06 -0.74
CA ASP A 563 17.57 28.08 0.17
C ASP A 563 17.33 26.63 -0.25
N VAL A 564 16.54 26.39 -1.31
CA VAL A 564 16.21 25.06 -1.83
C VAL A 564 16.23 25.09 -3.35
N VAL A 565 16.90 24.11 -3.97
CA VAL A 565 17.03 24.00 -5.42
C VAL A 565 16.59 22.62 -5.91
N TYR A 566 16.05 22.60 -7.12
CA TYR A 566 15.83 21.41 -7.95
C TYR A 566 16.21 21.76 -9.38
N HIS A 567 16.95 20.89 -10.06
CA HIS A 567 17.33 21.11 -11.45
C HIS A 567 16.96 19.87 -12.26
N ASP A 568 16.26 20.04 -13.39
CA ASP A 568 16.13 18.98 -14.37
C ASP A 568 17.34 19.01 -15.32
N ASP A 569 18.50 18.61 -14.79
CA ASP A 569 19.75 18.57 -15.56
C ASP A 569 20.57 17.36 -15.14
N VAL A 570 21.12 16.65 -16.13
CA VAL A 570 21.94 15.45 -15.92
C VAL A 570 23.17 15.72 -15.04
N GLY A 571 23.69 16.95 -15.07
CA GLY A 571 24.82 17.40 -14.28
C GLY A 571 24.51 17.58 -12.79
N ASP A 572 23.24 17.47 -12.38
CA ASP A 572 22.80 17.47 -10.99
C ASP A 572 22.23 16.12 -10.55
N TYR A 573 23.11 15.15 -10.31
CA TYR A 573 22.71 13.85 -9.76
C TYR A 573 22.01 13.96 -8.40
N SER A 574 22.23 15.04 -7.64
CA SER A 574 21.73 15.14 -6.26
C SER A 574 20.26 15.52 -6.13
N THR A 575 19.68 16.05 -7.22
CA THR A 575 18.26 16.40 -7.29
C THR A 575 17.52 15.63 -8.38
N ASN A 576 18.23 15.14 -9.41
CA ASN A 576 17.63 14.61 -10.63
C ASN A 576 18.01 13.16 -10.99
N GLU A 577 18.54 12.40 -10.03
CA GLU A 577 18.77 10.96 -10.20
C GLU A 577 17.52 10.17 -9.75
N PRO A 578 16.91 9.35 -10.63
CA PRO A 578 15.85 8.42 -10.26
C PRO A 578 16.39 7.27 -9.40
N THR A 579 15.75 7.02 -8.25
CA THR A 579 16.18 5.98 -7.30
C THR A 579 15.24 4.78 -7.29
N MET A 580 15.80 3.57 -7.23
CA MET A 580 15.00 2.34 -7.22
C MET A 580 14.20 2.17 -5.92
N ASP A 581 14.76 2.58 -4.79
CA ASP A 581 14.13 2.41 -3.49
C ASP A 581 13.05 3.46 -3.23
N GLY A 582 13.29 4.72 -3.61
CA GLY A 582 12.28 5.77 -3.57
C GLY A 582 11.10 5.44 -4.47
N THR A 583 11.38 4.89 -5.66
CA THR A 583 10.35 4.39 -6.58
C THR A 583 9.57 3.22 -5.96
N ALA A 584 10.25 2.24 -5.35
CA ALA A 584 9.59 1.12 -4.69
C ALA A 584 8.70 1.56 -3.51
N ASP A 585 9.15 2.52 -2.70
CA ASP A 585 8.36 3.10 -1.61
C ASP A 585 7.10 3.83 -2.15
N ALA A 586 7.20 4.48 -3.31
CA ALA A 586 6.11 5.22 -3.93
C ALA A 586 5.01 4.32 -4.52
N ILE A 587 5.27 3.02 -4.75
CA ILE A 587 4.28 2.07 -5.28
C ILE A 587 3.04 2.01 -4.40
N LEU A 588 3.20 1.86 -3.08
CA LEU A 588 2.07 1.84 -2.14
C LEU A 588 1.30 3.16 -2.18
N MET A 589 2.01 4.29 -2.21
CA MET A 589 1.40 5.61 -2.32
C MET A 589 0.53 5.73 -3.57
N MET A 590 1.04 5.32 -4.74
CA MET A 590 0.26 5.37 -5.98
C MET A 590 -0.94 4.43 -5.93
N ALA A 591 -0.74 3.19 -5.45
CA ALA A 591 -1.80 2.19 -5.34
C ALA A 591 -2.97 2.66 -4.46
N MET A 592 -2.69 3.22 -3.27
CA MET A 592 -3.73 3.66 -2.32
C MET A 592 -4.55 4.87 -2.80
N PHE A 593 -4.00 5.66 -3.73
CA PHE A 593 -4.74 6.76 -4.36
C PHE A 593 -5.47 6.32 -5.64
N SER A 594 -4.96 5.32 -6.37
CA SER A 594 -5.49 4.87 -7.67
C SER A 594 -6.92 4.36 -7.62
N GLY A 595 -7.72 4.70 -8.65
CA GLY A 595 -9.09 4.21 -8.82
C GLY A 595 -10.08 4.60 -7.69
N PRO A 596 -11.27 3.97 -7.62
CA PRO A 596 -12.23 4.22 -6.56
C PRO A 596 -11.72 3.72 -5.19
N ARG A 597 -12.06 4.44 -4.11
CA ARG A 597 -11.68 4.11 -2.72
C ARG A 597 -12.25 2.74 -2.35
N THR A 598 -11.37 1.79 -2.10
CA THR A 598 -11.65 0.55 -1.37
C THR A 598 -11.75 0.90 0.12
N HIS A 599 -12.96 1.03 0.66
CA HIS A 599 -13.14 1.34 2.07
C HIS A 599 -12.88 0.08 2.93
N ASN A 600 -11.86 0.13 3.81
CA ASN A 600 -11.60 -0.82 4.90
C ASN A 600 -11.03 -2.22 4.54
N LEU A 601 -9.82 -2.28 3.98
CA LEU A 601 -9.10 -3.56 3.78
C LEU A 601 -8.42 -4.14 5.04
N LEU A 602 -8.24 -3.34 6.11
CA LEU A 602 -7.52 -3.80 7.32
C LEU A 602 -8.18 -4.90 8.14
N ARG A 603 -9.48 -5.19 7.94
CA ARG A 603 -10.16 -6.17 8.79
C ARG A 603 -9.92 -7.63 8.38
N GLN A 604 -9.25 -7.93 7.27
CA GLN A 604 -9.08 -9.32 6.82
C GLN A 604 -7.71 -9.72 6.26
N THR A 605 -6.67 -8.88 6.32
CA THR A 605 -5.33 -9.27 5.83
C THR A 605 -4.58 -10.24 6.75
N VAL A 606 -5.07 -10.50 7.96
CA VAL A 606 -4.57 -11.62 8.78
C VAL A 606 -5.48 -12.82 8.54
N VAL A 607 -5.06 -13.73 7.67
CA VAL A 607 -5.61 -15.10 7.65
C VAL A 607 -5.43 -15.66 9.06
N ASP A 608 -6.54 -15.86 9.76
CA ASP A 608 -6.51 -16.47 11.08
C ASP A 608 -6.36 -17.98 10.88
N PRO A 609 -5.22 -18.58 11.24
CA PRO A 609 -4.97 -20.00 10.99
C PRO A 609 -5.94 -20.92 11.74
N ARG A 610 -6.71 -20.41 12.71
CA ARG A 610 -7.76 -21.16 13.41
C ARG A 610 -9.01 -21.33 12.55
N LEU A 611 -9.22 -20.46 11.56
CA LEU A 611 -10.41 -20.46 10.71
C LEU A 611 -10.15 -21.27 9.43
N LYS A 612 -11.22 -21.87 8.88
CA LYS A 612 -11.18 -22.53 7.57
C LYS A 612 -11.85 -21.63 6.53
N TYR A 613 -11.25 -21.55 5.35
CA TYR A 613 -11.70 -20.69 4.26
C TYR A 613 -12.03 -21.50 2.99
N ASP A 614 -13.04 -21.08 2.23
CA ASP A 614 -13.29 -21.48 0.84
C ASP A 614 -13.31 -20.21 -0.02
N ARG A 615 -12.42 -20.14 -1.03
CA ARG A 615 -12.28 -18.99 -1.94
C ARG A 615 -12.12 -17.62 -1.24
N GLY A 616 -11.70 -17.62 0.01
CA GLY A 616 -11.54 -16.42 0.85
C GLY A 616 -12.70 -16.14 1.81
N GLY A 617 -13.85 -16.78 1.64
CA GLY A 617 -14.96 -16.75 2.60
C GLY A 617 -14.72 -17.71 3.76
N ILE A 618 -15.11 -17.32 4.97
CA ILE A 618 -14.93 -18.11 6.21
C ILE A 618 -16.01 -19.19 6.26
N ILE A 619 -15.62 -20.46 6.26
CA ILE A 619 -16.54 -21.61 6.28
C ILE A 619 -16.53 -22.40 7.59
N ARG A 620 -15.55 -22.17 8.48
CA ARG A 620 -15.49 -22.80 9.81
C ARG A 620 -14.68 -21.93 10.77
N GLY A 621 -15.14 -21.83 12.01
CA GLY A 621 -14.41 -21.27 13.14
C GLY A 621 -13.32 -22.22 13.68
N ASP A 622 -12.81 -21.89 14.86
CA ASP A 622 -11.78 -22.66 15.56
C ASP A 622 -12.24 -24.10 15.89
N ALA A 623 -11.62 -25.09 15.24
CA ALA A 623 -11.91 -26.51 15.44
C ALA A 623 -11.44 -27.04 16.81
N ALA A 624 -10.60 -26.31 17.55
CA ALA A 624 -10.21 -26.65 18.91
C ALA A 624 -11.26 -26.24 19.96
N SER A 625 -12.25 -25.43 19.57
CA SER A 625 -13.29 -24.93 20.49
C SER A 625 -14.63 -25.63 20.28
N LYS A 626 -15.24 -26.15 21.36
CA LYS A 626 -16.58 -26.77 21.34
C LYS A 626 -17.73 -25.76 21.24
N ARG A 627 -17.51 -24.71 20.44
CA ARG A 627 -18.45 -23.64 20.09
C ARG A 627 -18.85 -23.80 18.64
N MET A 628 -20.09 -23.46 18.32
CA MET A 628 -20.60 -23.54 16.96
C MET A 628 -21.66 -22.45 16.73
N ALA A 629 -21.91 -22.07 15.48
CA ALA A 629 -22.92 -21.07 15.12
C ALA A 629 -24.12 -21.73 14.46
N LEU A 630 -25.31 -21.44 14.99
CA LEU A 630 -26.57 -21.68 14.30
C LEU A 630 -26.87 -20.48 13.43
N VAL A 631 -26.99 -20.72 12.12
CA VAL A 631 -27.20 -19.70 11.10
C VAL A 631 -28.52 -19.96 10.38
N PHE A 632 -29.31 -18.90 10.23
CA PHE A 632 -30.57 -18.92 9.53
C PHE A 632 -30.56 -17.91 8.38
N THR A 633 -30.76 -18.37 7.15
CA THR A 633 -30.97 -17.50 5.98
C THR A 633 -32.46 -17.28 5.72
N GLY A 634 -32.83 -16.16 5.09
CA GLY A 634 -34.23 -15.89 4.76
C GLY A 634 -34.40 -14.84 3.68
N ASP A 635 -35.30 -15.13 2.73
CA ASP A 635 -35.70 -14.22 1.64
C ASP A 635 -37.21 -13.90 1.66
N GLU A 636 -38.04 -14.71 1.01
CA GLU A 636 -39.48 -14.44 0.87
C GLU A 636 -40.30 -14.93 2.07
N PHE A 637 -39.84 -16.00 2.73
CA PHE A 637 -40.60 -16.79 3.67
C PHE A 637 -40.05 -16.69 5.10
N ALA A 638 -40.94 -16.63 6.10
CA ALA A 638 -40.60 -16.40 7.50
C ALA A 638 -41.45 -17.24 8.48
N GLU A 639 -42.18 -18.25 8.00
CA GLU A 639 -43.15 -19.03 8.79
C GLU A 639 -42.53 -19.78 9.96
N GLY A 640 -41.26 -20.20 9.83
CA GLY A 640 -40.51 -20.84 10.92
C GLY A 640 -40.01 -19.85 11.98
N GLY A 641 -40.05 -18.54 11.73
CA GLY A 641 -39.40 -17.52 12.55
C GLY A 641 -39.84 -17.52 14.02
N THR A 642 -41.15 -17.66 14.29
CA THR A 642 -41.66 -17.71 15.67
C THR A 642 -41.20 -18.98 16.39
N VAL A 643 -41.30 -20.14 15.73
CA VAL A 643 -40.90 -21.44 16.28
C VAL A 643 -39.41 -21.47 16.62
N VAL A 644 -38.58 -20.97 15.68
CA VAL A 644 -37.13 -20.82 15.87
C VAL A 644 -36.82 -19.89 17.04
N ALA A 645 -37.45 -18.71 17.09
CA ALA A 645 -37.23 -17.74 18.18
C ALA A 645 -37.66 -18.28 19.56
N ASP A 646 -38.76 -19.04 19.63
CA ASP A 646 -39.21 -19.69 20.86
C ASP A 646 -38.22 -20.76 21.34
N ALA A 647 -37.74 -21.61 20.42
CA ALA A 647 -36.74 -22.63 20.73
C ALA A 647 -35.43 -22.02 21.24
N LEU A 648 -34.91 -21.00 20.56
CA LEU A 648 -33.69 -20.28 20.94
C LEU A 648 -33.83 -19.64 22.33
N ARG A 649 -34.96 -18.98 22.58
CA ARG A 649 -35.24 -18.33 23.87
C ARG A 649 -35.33 -19.36 25.00
N LYS A 650 -36.05 -20.47 24.80
CA LYS A 650 -36.21 -21.53 25.81
C LYS A 650 -34.89 -22.18 26.20
N HIS A 651 -33.94 -22.28 25.26
CA HIS A 651 -32.58 -22.76 25.54
C HIS A 651 -31.58 -21.68 25.94
N ASN A 652 -31.98 -20.40 26.01
CA ASN A 652 -31.10 -19.26 26.21
C ASN A 652 -29.89 -19.25 25.24
N VAL A 653 -30.15 -19.54 23.97
CA VAL A 653 -29.16 -19.57 22.89
C VAL A 653 -29.29 -18.32 22.02
N LYS A 654 -28.16 -17.76 21.56
CA LYS A 654 -28.14 -16.70 20.56
C LYS A 654 -27.63 -17.25 19.23
N ALA A 655 -28.45 -17.15 18.19
CA ALA A 655 -28.12 -17.50 16.80
C ALA A 655 -27.85 -16.26 15.93
N SER A 656 -27.53 -16.53 14.66
CA SER A 656 -27.29 -15.52 13.61
C SER A 656 -28.28 -15.67 12.47
N PHE A 657 -28.83 -14.55 12.01
CA PHE A 657 -29.78 -14.51 10.90
C PHE A 657 -29.22 -13.61 9.79
N PHE A 658 -29.15 -14.13 8.57
CA PHE A 658 -28.75 -13.38 7.38
C PHE A 658 -29.98 -13.25 6.48
N LEU A 659 -30.48 -12.03 6.33
CA LEU A 659 -31.79 -11.78 5.73
C LEU A 659 -31.65 -10.85 4.52
N THR A 660 -32.42 -11.13 3.47
CA THR A 660 -32.38 -10.28 2.27
C THR A 660 -32.98 -8.91 2.53
N GLY A 661 -32.63 -7.94 1.70
CA GLY A 661 -33.26 -6.62 1.75
C GLY A 661 -34.77 -6.69 1.54
N ARG A 662 -35.24 -7.60 0.67
CA ARG A 662 -36.65 -7.95 0.51
C ARG A 662 -37.27 -8.46 1.82
N PHE A 663 -36.61 -9.37 2.53
CA PHE A 663 -37.07 -9.86 3.82
C PHE A 663 -37.25 -8.71 4.82
N TYR A 664 -36.26 -7.80 4.93
CA TYR A 664 -36.32 -6.63 5.82
C TYR A 664 -37.45 -5.66 5.46
N ARG A 665 -37.77 -5.50 4.17
CA ARG A 665 -38.84 -4.59 3.71
C ARG A 665 -40.24 -5.20 3.79
N THR A 666 -40.35 -6.52 3.93
CA THR A 666 -41.65 -7.20 3.98
C THR A 666 -42.37 -6.89 5.29
N ALA A 667 -43.54 -6.25 5.20
CA ALA A 667 -44.27 -5.74 6.37
C ALA A 667 -44.64 -6.84 7.38
N ALA A 668 -45.00 -8.04 6.89
CA ALA A 668 -45.32 -9.20 7.73
C ALA A 668 -44.13 -9.67 8.58
N ASN A 669 -42.90 -9.46 8.10
CA ASN A 669 -41.68 -9.91 8.78
C ASN A 669 -41.21 -8.92 9.86
N ARG A 670 -41.81 -7.72 9.93
CA ARG A 670 -41.37 -6.66 10.84
C ARG A 670 -41.40 -7.07 12.32
N SER A 671 -42.42 -7.83 12.72
CA SER A 671 -42.58 -8.30 14.11
C SER A 671 -41.47 -9.27 14.49
N ILE A 672 -41.18 -10.25 13.64
CA ILE A 672 -40.14 -11.24 13.90
C ILE A 672 -38.74 -10.62 13.90
N ILE A 673 -38.42 -9.71 12.96
CA ILE A 673 -37.11 -9.02 12.94
C ILE A 673 -36.87 -8.24 14.24
N LYS A 674 -37.88 -7.48 14.70
CA LYS A 674 -37.80 -6.73 15.96
C LYS A 674 -37.59 -7.67 17.15
N ARG A 675 -38.31 -8.80 17.18
CA ARG A 675 -38.17 -9.81 18.22
C ARG A 675 -36.76 -10.40 18.23
N LEU A 676 -36.23 -10.79 17.06
CA LEU A 676 -34.89 -11.36 16.96
C LEU A 676 -33.81 -10.40 17.44
N LYS A 677 -33.93 -9.12 17.08
CA LYS A 677 -33.03 -8.06 17.54
C LYS A 677 -33.11 -7.87 19.06
N MET A 678 -34.32 -7.76 19.60
CA MET A 678 -34.57 -7.59 21.04
C MET A 678 -34.01 -8.77 21.86
N ASP A 679 -34.10 -9.98 21.30
CA ASP A 679 -33.53 -11.18 21.91
C ASP A 679 -32.01 -11.25 21.78
N GLY A 680 -31.35 -10.28 21.15
CA GLY A 680 -29.88 -10.18 21.09
C GLY A 680 -29.22 -11.11 20.06
N HIS A 681 -29.99 -11.59 19.09
CA HIS A 681 -29.46 -12.34 17.95
C HIS A 681 -28.63 -11.45 17.02
N TYR A 682 -27.74 -12.06 16.25
CA TYR A 682 -27.00 -11.35 15.19
C TYR A 682 -27.89 -11.24 13.95
N LEU A 683 -27.95 -10.07 13.34
CA LEU A 683 -28.71 -9.80 12.12
C LEU A 683 -27.75 -9.24 11.07
N GLY A 684 -27.61 -9.94 9.94
CA GLY A 684 -26.68 -9.64 8.86
C GLY A 684 -27.33 -9.59 7.48
N PRO A 685 -26.63 -9.05 6.47
CA PRO A 685 -27.08 -8.99 5.08
C PRO A 685 -26.96 -10.34 4.34
N HIS A 686 -27.87 -10.61 3.41
CA HIS A 686 -27.93 -11.80 2.55
C HIS A 686 -28.31 -11.47 1.08
N SER A 687 -27.81 -10.36 0.54
CA SER A 687 -28.22 -9.76 -0.76
C SER A 687 -29.53 -8.98 -0.64
N ASP A 688 -29.67 -7.86 -1.35
CA ASP A 688 -30.93 -7.13 -1.36
C ASP A 688 -32.01 -7.87 -2.14
N ARG A 689 -31.66 -8.33 -3.34
CA ARG A 689 -32.56 -8.94 -4.31
C ARG A 689 -32.40 -10.45 -4.47
N HIS A 690 -31.50 -11.06 -3.70
CA HIS A 690 -31.16 -12.48 -3.77
C HIS A 690 -30.55 -12.87 -5.13
N LEU A 691 -29.57 -12.05 -5.58
CA LEU A 691 -28.91 -12.20 -6.89
C LEU A 691 -27.94 -13.39 -6.90
N LEU A 692 -27.93 -14.18 -7.97
CA LEU A 692 -26.87 -15.17 -8.17
C LEU A 692 -25.59 -14.46 -8.66
N TYR A 693 -24.55 -14.42 -7.83
CA TYR A 693 -23.34 -13.67 -8.16
C TYR A 693 -22.31 -14.47 -8.98
N ALA A 694 -22.24 -15.79 -8.82
CA ALA A 694 -21.28 -16.64 -9.52
C ALA A 694 -22.01 -17.75 -10.29
N ASP A 695 -21.47 -18.15 -11.43
CA ASP A 695 -22.08 -19.17 -12.28
C ASP A 695 -22.10 -20.54 -11.60
N TRP A 696 -23.17 -21.33 -11.83
CA TRP A 696 -23.36 -22.65 -11.24
C TRP A 696 -22.40 -23.71 -11.80
N ASN A 697 -22.08 -23.61 -13.10
CA ASN A 697 -21.24 -24.57 -13.81
C ASN A 697 -19.77 -24.14 -13.78
N ASP A 698 -19.52 -22.84 -13.81
CA ASP A 698 -18.18 -22.27 -13.67
C ASP A 698 -18.13 -21.24 -12.53
N ARG A 699 -17.85 -21.73 -11.33
CA ARG A 699 -17.77 -20.87 -10.14
C ARG A 699 -16.67 -19.81 -10.21
N SER A 700 -15.74 -19.84 -11.19
CA SER A 700 -14.79 -18.75 -11.38
C SER A 700 -15.42 -17.53 -12.06
N ARG A 701 -16.46 -17.75 -12.86
CA ARG A 701 -17.17 -16.71 -13.61
C ARG A 701 -18.16 -15.94 -12.74
N THR A 702 -17.97 -14.63 -12.65
CA THR A 702 -18.92 -13.71 -12.02
C THR A 702 -20.04 -13.34 -12.99
N LEU A 703 -21.28 -13.31 -12.50
CA LEU A 703 -22.50 -13.03 -13.27
C LEU A 703 -22.99 -11.59 -13.14
N VAL A 704 -22.47 -10.85 -12.18
CA VAL A 704 -22.84 -9.46 -11.90
C VAL A 704 -21.63 -8.55 -12.07
N THR A 705 -21.86 -7.27 -12.40
CA THR A 705 -20.80 -6.27 -12.32
C THR A 705 -20.53 -5.90 -10.87
N ARG A 706 -19.38 -5.27 -10.61
CA ARG A 706 -19.03 -4.76 -9.29
C ARG A 706 -20.07 -3.77 -8.76
N GLU A 707 -20.54 -2.85 -9.61
CA GLU A 707 -21.53 -1.85 -9.24
C GLU A 707 -22.88 -2.50 -8.88
N GLN A 708 -23.27 -3.55 -9.62
CA GLN A 708 -24.49 -4.31 -9.31
C GLN A 708 -24.38 -5.01 -7.96
N PHE A 709 -23.24 -5.64 -7.68
CA PHE A 709 -22.97 -6.28 -6.39
C PHE A 709 -22.96 -5.25 -5.24
N GLU A 710 -22.22 -4.15 -5.39
CA GLU A 710 -22.10 -3.12 -4.37
C GLU A 710 -23.44 -2.45 -4.08
N SER A 711 -24.23 -2.12 -5.11
CA SER A 711 -25.58 -1.58 -4.95
C SER A 711 -26.51 -2.56 -4.24
N ASP A 712 -26.46 -3.84 -4.61
CA ASP A 712 -27.29 -4.89 -4.00
C ASP A 712 -26.92 -5.11 -2.53
N LEU A 713 -25.64 -5.11 -2.16
CA LEU A 713 -25.26 -5.23 -0.75
C LEU A 713 -25.58 -3.95 0.05
N ASP A 714 -25.41 -2.76 -0.56
CA ASP A 714 -25.68 -1.48 0.09
C ASP A 714 -27.18 -1.28 0.39
N ASP A 715 -28.05 -1.64 -0.56
CA ASP A 715 -29.51 -1.57 -0.39
C ASP A 715 -29.99 -2.48 0.74
N ASN A 716 -29.38 -3.67 0.88
CA ASN A 716 -29.68 -4.58 1.97
C ASN A 716 -29.28 -3.98 3.32
N LEU A 717 -28.07 -3.42 3.41
CA LEU A 717 -27.56 -2.75 4.61
C LEU A 717 -28.44 -1.53 4.98
N THR A 718 -28.92 -0.79 4.00
CA THR A 718 -29.85 0.34 4.19
C THR A 718 -31.21 -0.14 4.73
N ALA A 719 -31.71 -1.28 4.26
CA ALA A 719 -32.94 -1.88 4.80
C ALA A 719 -32.78 -2.28 6.28
N MET A 720 -31.61 -2.79 6.68
CA MET A 720 -31.30 -3.16 8.06
C MET A 720 -31.32 -1.95 9.01
N GLN A 721 -30.86 -0.78 8.57
CA GLN A 721 -30.83 0.44 9.38
C GLN A 721 -32.23 0.87 9.87
N LYS A 722 -33.30 0.55 9.13
CA LYS A 722 -34.69 0.81 9.54
C LYS A 722 -35.12 0.05 10.80
N PHE A 723 -34.35 -0.98 11.18
CA PHE A 723 -34.52 -1.74 12.41
C PHE A 723 -33.49 -1.34 13.48
N GLY A 724 -32.72 -0.28 13.26
CA GLY A 724 -31.65 0.22 14.14
C GLY A 724 -30.42 -0.69 14.17
N ILE A 725 -30.13 -1.40 13.09
CA ILE A 725 -28.93 -2.21 12.93
C ILE A 725 -27.95 -1.36 12.13
N GLU A 726 -26.93 -0.85 12.81
CA GLU A 726 -25.93 -0.01 12.17
C GLU A 726 -25.06 -0.80 11.22
N ARG A 727 -24.60 -0.15 10.14
CA ARG A 727 -23.68 -0.75 9.16
C ARG A 727 -22.42 -1.31 9.82
N SER A 728 -21.90 -0.67 10.86
CA SER A 728 -20.71 -1.14 11.60
C SER A 728 -20.97 -2.38 12.47
N ALA A 729 -22.22 -2.64 12.84
CA ALA A 729 -22.64 -3.77 13.67
C ALA A 729 -22.80 -5.08 12.88
N ALA A 730 -22.81 -5.02 11.54
CA ALA A 730 -22.94 -6.17 10.65
C ALA A 730 -21.69 -6.36 9.76
N PRO A 731 -20.54 -6.77 10.33
CA PRO A 731 -19.30 -6.93 9.56
C PRO A 731 -19.27 -8.19 8.70
N TYR A 732 -20.23 -9.11 8.84
CA TYR A 732 -20.26 -10.37 8.08
C TYR A 732 -21.36 -10.34 7.03
N PHE A 733 -21.08 -10.90 5.87
CA PHE A 733 -22.00 -11.06 4.75
C PHE A 733 -22.10 -12.54 4.38
N LEU A 734 -23.32 -13.05 4.21
CA LEU A 734 -23.54 -14.41 3.74
C LEU A 734 -24.15 -14.34 2.33
N PRO A 735 -23.46 -14.79 1.27
CA PRO A 735 -23.97 -14.69 -0.10
C PRO A 735 -25.24 -15.52 -0.34
N PRO A 736 -26.20 -15.03 -1.15
CA PRO A 736 -27.40 -15.78 -1.54
C PRO A 736 -27.02 -17.10 -2.22
N TYR A 737 -27.90 -18.10 -2.09
CA TYR A 737 -27.66 -19.48 -2.53
C TYR A 737 -26.40 -20.14 -1.95
N GLU A 738 -25.82 -19.52 -0.91
CA GLU A 738 -24.54 -19.91 -0.33
C GLU A 738 -23.40 -20.01 -1.37
N TRP A 739 -23.50 -19.24 -2.47
CA TRP A 739 -22.65 -19.39 -3.65
C TRP A 739 -21.93 -18.08 -4.00
N TYR A 740 -20.61 -18.17 -4.12
CA TYR A 740 -19.72 -17.02 -4.37
C TYR A 740 -18.36 -17.46 -4.91
N ASN A 741 -17.58 -16.52 -5.42
CA ASN A 741 -16.22 -16.71 -5.90
C ASN A 741 -15.23 -15.74 -5.22
N ARG A 742 -13.96 -15.77 -5.64
CA ARG A 742 -12.92 -14.91 -5.06
C ARG A 742 -13.21 -13.42 -5.28
N GLU A 743 -13.67 -13.05 -6.46
CA GLU A 743 -13.97 -11.66 -6.82
C GLU A 743 -15.08 -11.08 -5.92
N ILE A 744 -16.14 -11.85 -5.63
CA ILE A 744 -17.19 -11.46 -4.69
C ILE A 744 -16.65 -11.30 -3.25
N VAL A 745 -15.68 -12.11 -2.82
CA VAL A 745 -15.02 -11.93 -1.51
C VAL A 745 -14.26 -10.60 -1.47
N GLU A 746 -13.54 -10.27 -2.52
CA GLU A 746 -12.76 -9.03 -2.62
C GLU A 746 -13.67 -7.80 -2.63
N TRP A 747 -14.77 -7.83 -3.38
CA TRP A 747 -15.75 -6.75 -3.41
C TRP A 747 -16.47 -6.59 -2.07
N ALA A 748 -16.88 -7.68 -1.42
CA ALA A 748 -17.45 -7.63 -0.08
C ALA A 748 -16.45 -7.03 0.93
N SER A 749 -15.19 -7.44 0.86
CA SER A 749 -14.12 -6.92 1.71
C SER A 749 -13.88 -5.43 1.48
N ALA A 750 -13.93 -4.97 0.22
CA ALA A 750 -13.85 -3.56 -0.16
C ALA A 750 -15.03 -2.70 0.36
N MET A 751 -16.13 -3.34 0.76
CA MET A 751 -17.26 -2.71 1.46
C MET A 751 -17.19 -2.89 2.98
N GLY A 752 -16.07 -3.38 3.52
CA GLY A 752 -15.87 -3.66 4.94
C GLY A 752 -16.72 -4.85 5.43
N ARG A 753 -16.96 -5.85 4.57
CA ARG A 753 -17.70 -7.07 4.89
C ARG A 753 -16.87 -8.33 4.67
N SER A 754 -16.84 -9.17 5.68
CA SER A 754 -16.23 -10.50 5.63
C SER A 754 -17.26 -11.52 5.15
N ILE A 755 -16.96 -12.24 4.08
CA ILE A 755 -17.82 -13.36 3.65
C ILE A 755 -17.75 -14.49 4.67
N VAL A 756 -18.92 -14.94 5.13
CA VAL A 756 -19.09 -16.17 5.90
C VAL A 756 -20.01 -17.11 5.13
N ASN A 757 -19.78 -18.41 5.27
CA ASN A 757 -20.66 -19.43 4.70
C ASN A 757 -20.73 -20.67 5.61
N PHE A 758 -21.67 -21.57 5.34
CA PHE A 758 -21.84 -22.79 6.12
C PHE A 758 -20.63 -23.73 6.00
N THR A 759 -20.41 -24.53 7.05
CA THR A 759 -19.42 -25.61 6.98
C THR A 759 -20.02 -26.78 6.19
N PRO A 760 -19.40 -27.22 5.08
CA PRO A 760 -19.98 -28.25 4.21
C PRO A 760 -19.97 -29.63 4.89
N GLY A 761 -20.97 -30.47 4.56
CA GLY A 761 -20.98 -31.90 4.90
C GLY A 761 -22.29 -32.42 5.49
N THR A 762 -23.05 -31.60 6.21
CA THR A 762 -24.33 -32.02 6.83
C THR A 762 -25.50 -32.01 5.86
N ARG A 763 -25.42 -31.18 4.81
CA ARG A 763 -26.55 -30.83 3.93
C ARG A 763 -27.76 -30.25 4.67
N SER A 764 -27.54 -29.60 5.82
CA SER A 764 -28.62 -28.96 6.59
C SER A 764 -29.27 -27.79 5.84
N ASN A 765 -28.53 -27.16 4.94
CA ASN A 765 -29.02 -26.07 4.09
C ASN A 765 -29.99 -26.52 2.99
N ALA A 766 -30.28 -27.82 2.85
CA ALA A 766 -31.27 -28.32 1.90
C ALA A 766 -32.69 -28.36 2.48
N ASP A 767 -32.92 -27.78 3.66
CA ASP A 767 -34.22 -27.71 4.33
C ASP A 767 -35.26 -26.82 3.61
N TYR A 768 -34.86 -26.14 2.53
CA TYR A 768 -35.77 -25.46 1.61
C TYR A 768 -36.35 -26.37 0.51
N THR A 769 -35.72 -27.52 0.24
CA THR A 769 -36.12 -28.43 -0.86
C THR A 769 -37.50 -29.04 -0.62
N THR A 770 -38.25 -29.37 -1.66
CA THR A 770 -39.61 -29.93 -1.59
C THR A 770 -39.65 -31.35 -2.17
N ASP A 771 -40.71 -32.12 -1.89
CA ASP A 771 -40.81 -33.54 -2.32
C ASP A 771 -40.65 -33.74 -3.84
N ASP A 772 -40.99 -32.71 -4.63
CA ASP A 772 -40.86 -32.70 -6.09
C ASP A 772 -39.40 -32.48 -6.57
N ASP A 773 -38.50 -32.03 -5.68
CA ASP A 773 -37.12 -31.72 -6.02
C ASP A 773 -36.24 -32.98 -5.99
N LYS A 774 -35.43 -33.17 -7.03
CA LYS A 774 -34.49 -34.31 -7.14
C LYS A 774 -33.49 -34.39 -5.98
N ASN A 775 -33.21 -33.27 -5.33
CA ASN A 775 -32.25 -33.16 -4.24
C ASN A 775 -32.91 -33.08 -2.85
N TYR A 776 -34.22 -33.36 -2.76
CA TYR A 776 -34.98 -33.36 -1.51
C TYR A 776 -34.31 -34.14 -0.37
N ILE A 777 -34.39 -33.58 0.83
CA ILE A 777 -34.02 -34.26 2.08
C ILE A 777 -35.09 -33.97 3.12
N SER A 778 -35.66 -35.00 3.74
CA SER A 778 -36.60 -34.83 4.86
C SER A 778 -35.92 -34.24 6.10
N SER A 779 -36.69 -33.58 6.95
CA SER A 779 -36.19 -32.95 8.19
C SER A 779 -35.54 -33.98 9.12
N GLU A 780 -36.08 -35.19 9.19
CA GLU A 780 -35.49 -36.32 9.93
C GLU A 780 -34.14 -36.76 9.33
N ALA A 781 -34.04 -36.84 7.99
CA ALA A 781 -32.79 -37.19 7.33
C ALA A 781 -31.72 -36.09 7.51
N ILE A 782 -32.12 -34.81 7.56
CA ILE A 782 -31.21 -33.70 7.92
C ILE A 782 -30.69 -33.88 9.35
N MET A 783 -31.58 -34.12 10.32
CA MET A 783 -31.19 -34.37 11.72
C MET A 783 -30.22 -35.54 11.84
N THR A 784 -30.50 -36.65 11.14
CA THR A 784 -29.63 -37.83 11.10
C THR A 784 -28.26 -37.49 10.51
N ARG A 785 -28.18 -36.75 9.40
CA ARG A 785 -26.90 -36.36 8.79
C ARG A 785 -26.06 -35.44 9.65
N ILE A 786 -26.68 -34.55 10.44
CA ILE A 786 -25.96 -33.72 11.42
C ILE A 786 -25.30 -34.62 12.47
N LYS A 787 -26.05 -35.57 13.03
CA LYS A 787 -25.56 -36.53 14.04
C LYS A 787 -24.46 -37.44 13.46
N GLU A 788 -24.63 -37.93 12.23
CA GLU A 788 -23.61 -38.74 11.55
C GLU A 788 -22.33 -37.97 11.23
N TYR A 789 -22.45 -36.72 10.77
CA TYR A 789 -21.28 -35.88 10.52
C TYR A 789 -20.49 -35.68 11.81
N GLU A 790 -21.18 -35.34 12.90
CA GLU A 790 -20.57 -35.13 14.21
C GLU A 790 -19.81 -36.36 14.70
N ALA A 791 -20.36 -37.56 14.51
CA ALA A 791 -19.70 -38.81 14.90
C ALA A 791 -18.50 -39.18 14.01
N LYS A 792 -18.47 -38.72 12.74
CA LYS A 792 -17.45 -39.09 11.75
C LYS A 792 -16.27 -38.10 11.70
N ASP A 793 -16.51 -36.80 11.88
CA ASP A 793 -15.47 -35.78 11.85
C ASP A 793 -14.66 -35.81 13.16
N PRO A 794 -13.31 -35.88 13.12
CA PRO A 794 -12.49 -35.94 14.33
C PRO A 794 -12.63 -34.71 15.24
N ASN A 795 -13.11 -33.58 14.70
CA ASN A 795 -13.40 -32.37 15.45
C ASN A 795 -14.91 -32.19 15.70
N GLY A 796 -15.74 -33.18 15.36
CA GLY A 796 -17.19 -33.11 15.42
C GLY A 796 -17.73 -31.80 14.82
N LEU A 797 -18.57 -31.11 15.58
CA LEU A 797 -19.14 -29.80 15.22
C LEU A 797 -18.37 -28.61 15.85
N ASN A 798 -17.12 -28.78 16.27
CA ASN A 798 -16.29 -27.68 16.77
C ASN A 798 -16.03 -26.65 15.67
N GLY A 799 -16.23 -25.36 15.98
CA GLY A 799 -16.09 -24.28 15.00
C GLY A 799 -17.17 -24.27 13.91
N PHE A 800 -18.17 -25.15 13.96
CA PHE A 800 -19.07 -25.38 12.84
C PHE A 800 -20.03 -24.22 12.62
N ILE A 801 -20.29 -23.87 11.36
CA ILE A 801 -21.33 -22.92 10.95
C ILE A 801 -22.46 -23.75 10.33
N LEU A 802 -23.49 -24.03 11.11
CA LEU A 802 -24.62 -24.86 10.71
C LEU A 802 -25.75 -23.98 10.16
N LEU A 803 -26.02 -24.09 8.86
CA LEU A 803 -27.00 -23.26 8.17
C LEU A 803 -28.29 -24.01 7.89
N THR A 804 -29.40 -23.33 8.11
CA THR A 804 -30.79 -23.72 7.79
C THR A 804 -31.57 -22.47 7.40
N HIS A 805 -32.83 -22.59 6.99
CA HIS A 805 -33.66 -21.45 6.57
C HIS A 805 -34.68 -21.07 7.64
N ILE A 806 -34.93 -19.78 7.82
CA ILE A 806 -35.98 -19.27 8.73
C ILE A 806 -37.39 -19.54 8.19
N GLY A 807 -37.51 -19.74 6.88
CA GLY A 807 -38.72 -20.15 6.18
C GLY A 807 -38.37 -20.88 4.89
N SER A 808 -39.13 -21.93 4.60
CA SER A 808 -38.91 -22.83 3.46
C SER A 808 -40.05 -22.77 2.43
N GLY A 809 -41.08 -21.96 2.68
CA GLY A 809 -42.21 -21.75 1.79
C GLY A 809 -43.29 -22.85 1.87
N PRO A 810 -44.53 -22.55 1.46
CA PRO A 810 -45.69 -23.39 1.76
C PRO A 810 -45.64 -24.81 1.16
N LYS A 811 -44.81 -25.04 0.13
CA LYS A 811 -44.64 -26.35 -0.51
C LYS A 811 -43.84 -27.35 0.33
N ARG A 812 -42.95 -26.87 1.20
CA ARG A 812 -42.23 -27.72 2.16
C ARG A 812 -43.18 -28.04 3.31
N THR A 813 -43.74 -29.24 3.38
CA THR A 813 -44.70 -29.62 4.44
C THR A 813 -44.00 -30.07 5.73
N ASP A 814 -42.84 -30.73 5.65
CA ASP A 814 -42.04 -31.15 6.81
C ASP A 814 -40.96 -30.09 7.14
N LYS A 815 -41.27 -29.14 8.02
CA LYS A 815 -40.41 -27.99 8.29
C LYS A 815 -39.27 -28.32 9.25
N PHE A 816 -38.02 -28.08 8.84
CA PHE A 816 -36.89 -28.26 9.74
C PHE A 816 -36.89 -27.26 10.92
N SER A 817 -37.56 -26.10 10.76
CA SER A 817 -37.76 -25.13 11.85
C SER A 817 -38.40 -25.75 13.09
N ASP A 818 -39.24 -26.77 12.91
CA ASP A 818 -39.96 -27.44 14.00
C ASP A 818 -39.03 -28.35 14.83
N HIS A 819 -37.87 -28.73 14.25
CA HIS A 819 -36.87 -29.57 14.88
C HIS A 819 -35.75 -28.77 15.57
N ILE A 820 -35.77 -27.43 15.52
CA ILE A 820 -34.70 -26.61 16.12
C ILE A 820 -34.61 -26.77 17.64
N TYR A 821 -35.74 -26.98 18.32
CA TYR A 821 -35.74 -27.29 19.76
C TYR A 821 -35.03 -28.63 20.06
N GLU A 822 -35.33 -29.66 19.28
CA GLU A 822 -34.69 -30.97 19.38
C GLU A 822 -33.18 -30.86 19.08
N LEU A 823 -32.81 -30.14 18.02
CA LEU A 823 -31.43 -29.93 17.62
C LEU A 823 -30.62 -29.26 18.72
N ILE A 824 -31.12 -28.17 19.29
CA ILE A 824 -30.41 -27.46 20.37
C ILE A 824 -30.29 -28.33 21.62
N THR A 825 -31.34 -29.09 21.95
CA THR A 825 -31.31 -30.06 23.06
C THR A 825 -30.20 -31.09 22.86
N TRP A 826 -30.13 -31.69 21.67
CA TRP A 826 -29.10 -32.67 21.32
C TRP A 826 -27.70 -32.05 21.33
N LEU A 827 -27.50 -30.89 20.71
CA LEU A 827 -26.20 -30.18 20.70
C LEU A 827 -25.68 -29.92 22.11
N ARG A 828 -26.54 -29.42 23.00
CA ARG A 828 -26.17 -29.14 24.39
C ARG A 828 -25.87 -30.41 25.18
N SER A 829 -26.63 -31.48 24.98
CA SER A 829 -26.36 -32.78 25.61
C SER A 829 -25.00 -33.36 25.21
N ASN A 830 -24.54 -33.05 23.99
CA ASN A 830 -23.21 -33.41 23.50
C ASN A 830 -22.14 -32.35 23.81
N GLY A 831 -22.44 -31.35 24.64
CA GLY A 831 -21.48 -30.35 25.13
C GLY A 831 -21.14 -29.23 24.14
N TYR A 832 -21.83 -29.11 23.01
CA TYR A 832 -21.67 -27.97 22.12
C TYR A 832 -22.29 -26.72 22.72
N LYS A 833 -21.61 -25.58 22.52
CA LYS A 833 -22.11 -24.25 22.88
C LYS A 833 -22.47 -23.46 21.62
N PRO A 834 -23.75 -23.40 21.23
CA PRO A 834 -24.22 -22.50 20.19
C PRO A 834 -23.96 -21.03 20.56
N VAL A 835 -23.33 -20.29 19.67
CA VAL A 835 -23.00 -18.86 19.80
C VAL A 835 -23.35 -18.13 18.51
N ARG A 836 -23.35 -16.80 18.55
CA ARG A 836 -23.49 -15.99 17.33
C ARG A 836 -22.24 -16.08 16.46
N ILE A 837 -22.38 -15.83 15.18
CA ILE A 837 -21.29 -15.84 14.19
C ILE A 837 -20.16 -14.88 14.58
N ASP A 838 -20.47 -13.68 15.07
CA ASP A 838 -19.48 -12.70 15.51
C ASP A 838 -18.67 -13.21 16.70
N GLN A 839 -19.30 -13.94 17.61
CA GLN A 839 -18.64 -14.54 18.76
C GLN A 839 -17.82 -15.78 18.36
N LEU A 840 -18.29 -16.57 17.40
CA LEU A 840 -17.56 -17.73 16.89
C LEU A 840 -16.25 -17.32 16.20
N LEU A 841 -16.28 -16.18 15.50
CA LEU A 841 -15.18 -15.66 14.68
C LEU A 841 -14.35 -14.57 15.39
N GLU A 842 -14.65 -14.24 16.65
CA GLU A 842 -13.85 -13.31 17.45
C GLU A 842 -12.41 -13.84 17.61
N THR A 843 -11.44 -13.08 17.09
CA THR A 843 -10.04 -13.15 17.53
C THR A 843 -10.00 -12.66 18.97
N GLY A 844 -9.49 -13.46 19.90
CA GLY A 844 -9.52 -13.17 21.34
C GLY A 844 -9.19 -11.71 21.64
N LYS A 845 -10.09 -11.04 22.36
CA LYS A 845 -9.94 -9.63 22.77
C LYS A 845 -8.74 -9.43 23.67
#